data_AF-A0A653EW02-F1
#
_entry.id   AF-A0A653EW02-F1
#
_cell.length_a   1.000
_cell.length_b   1.000
_cell.length_c   1.000
_cell.angle_alpha   90.00
_cell.angle_beta   90.00
_cell.angle_gamma   90.00
#
_symmetry.space_group_name_H-M   'P 1'
#
loop_
_entity.id
_entity.type
_entity.pdbx_description
1 polymer ?
#
loop_
_entity_poly.entity_id
_entity_poly.type
_entity_poly.pdbx_seq_one_letter_code
_entity_poly.pdbx_strand_id
1 'polypeptide(L)'
;MAPVRRAGRNAIWDQSERRSGIPALDGLRAIAVALVLVGHGGIPGVSGGFIGVDIFFVLSGFLITSLLLDELGRTGRIDLTGFWIRRARRLLPALVLMVLTVAAARELLPYQALTGLRSDAIAAFLWIANWRFVAQQTDYFTQGAPPSPLQHTWSLGVEEQYYLVWPLLLIAVTLLLAARAKRYFAKTTVGHVRFATFVIATLGAIASAAAAIVFTSDTTRDRIYFGTDTRAQALLVGAAASALLVRDWPSLNRGWCLIRTRWGRRIARLLPIVGLAGLAAITHYATGSAGEFRHGLLIVVATAAVLVVAPVALEQRGLVARILAWRPLVWLGTISYGVYLWHWPIFLALNGERTGWTGLGLFGARCALTVAVAFASWWLIEQPIRRWRPERVPLLPLAAATVATAAAATMLVVPVGTGPGLREVGLPPGVSAVAAVSPSPPGQPGPAPGPRDPNQPFTVSVFGDSIGWTLMHYLPPTPGFRFIDHTVIGCSLVRGTPYSYIGQTLEQRAECDAWPGRWTTQIGQDRPDVALLIIGRWETVDRVNEGQWTHIGDPTFDAYLNFELHRALNIVGSTGVRVMVATVPYSRGGEKPDGRLYPEDQPDRVNQWNTMLRNAVGQHPNVGIIDLNKKLCPDGVYTAKVDGIKVRSDGVHLTPEGAKWLLPWLEESLR
;
A
#
# COMPACT_ATOMS: atom_id res chain seq x y z
N MET A 1 43.03 -56.80 -22.01
CA MET A 1 43.04 -55.43 -21.45
C MET A 1 42.42 -54.49 -22.47
N ALA A 2 41.25 -53.94 -22.16
CA ALA A 2 40.60 -52.85 -22.90
C ALA A 2 39.78 -52.01 -21.89
N PRO A 3 39.83 -50.67 -21.94
CA PRO A 3 39.26 -49.84 -20.88
C PRO A 3 37.76 -49.62 -21.08
N VAL A 4 37.00 -49.83 -20.01
CA VAL A 4 35.58 -49.51 -19.89
C VAL A 4 35.42 -47.98 -19.89
N ARG A 5 34.84 -47.43 -20.97
CA ARG A 5 34.41 -46.03 -21.02
C ARG A 5 33.24 -45.81 -20.05
N ARG A 6 33.43 -44.93 -19.06
CA ARG A 6 32.35 -44.35 -18.24
C ARG A 6 31.41 -43.57 -19.16
N ALA A 7 30.20 -44.09 -19.38
CA ALA A 7 29.11 -43.34 -19.97
C ALA A 7 28.68 -42.20 -19.01
N GLY A 8 28.74 -40.97 -19.51
CA GLY A 8 28.33 -39.77 -18.77
C GLY A 8 26.83 -39.71 -18.52
N ARG A 9 26.45 -39.21 -17.34
CA ARG A 9 25.08 -39.14 -16.80
C ARG A 9 24.20 -38.01 -17.40
N ASN A 10 24.44 -37.60 -18.65
CA ASN A 10 23.85 -36.35 -19.18
C ASN A 10 22.94 -36.55 -20.41
N ALA A 11 22.09 -37.58 -20.44
CA ALA A 11 21.26 -37.88 -21.63
C ALA A 11 19.80 -38.30 -21.35
N ILE A 12 19.11 -37.71 -20.36
CA ILE A 12 17.69 -38.06 -20.06
C ILE A 12 16.69 -36.92 -20.32
N TRP A 13 17.12 -35.71 -20.69
CA TRP A 13 16.20 -34.56 -20.84
C TRP A 13 16.15 -33.95 -22.24
N ASP A 14 16.47 -34.73 -23.26
CA ASP A 14 16.41 -34.33 -24.67
C ASP A 14 15.17 -34.89 -25.38
N GLN A 15 13.98 -34.42 -24.98
CA GLN A 15 12.78 -34.58 -25.81
C GLN A 15 11.92 -33.30 -25.80
N SER A 16 11.65 -32.85 -27.02
CA SER A 16 10.82 -31.71 -27.45
C SER A 16 9.63 -31.38 -26.54
N GLU A 17 9.58 -30.12 -26.08
CA GLU A 17 8.50 -29.53 -25.28
C GLU A 17 7.16 -29.45 -26.05
N ARG A 18 6.36 -30.53 -26.03
CA ARG A 18 4.89 -30.38 -26.08
C ARG A 18 4.45 -29.91 -24.70
N ARG A 19 4.00 -28.65 -24.59
CA ARG A 19 3.62 -27.95 -23.34
C ARG A 19 3.06 -28.88 -22.26
N SER A 20 3.92 -29.27 -21.32
CA SER A 20 3.52 -29.95 -20.08
C SER A 20 3.04 -28.89 -19.10
N GLY A 21 1.77 -28.89 -18.74
CA GLY A 21 1.17 -27.93 -17.81
C GLY A 21 -0.32 -28.12 -17.67
N ILE A 22 -0.93 -27.48 -16.67
CA ILE A 22 -2.39 -27.47 -16.47
C ILE A 22 -2.89 -26.08 -16.84
N PRO A 23 -3.35 -25.85 -18.09
CA PRO A 23 -3.63 -24.50 -18.59
C PRO A 23 -4.66 -23.75 -17.74
N ALA A 24 -5.63 -24.47 -17.21
CA ALA A 24 -6.67 -23.89 -16.37
C ALA A 24 -6.13 -23.27 -15.06
N LEU A 25 -4.99 -23.74 -14.54
CA LEU A 25 -4.35 -23.11 -13.38
C LEU A 25 -3.68 -21.78 -13.76
N ASP A 26 -3.13 -21.67 -14.97
CA ASP A 26 -2.64 -20.38 -15.49
C ASP A 26 -3.80 -19.42 -15.75
N GLY A 27 -4.93 -19.91 -16.29
CA GLY A 27 -6.14 -19.10 -16.39
C GLY A 27 -6.66 -18.59 -15.05
N LEU A 28 -6.56 -19.41 -14.00
CA LEU A 28 -6.92 -18.98 -12.64
C LEU A 28 -5.94 -17.92 -12.09
N ARG A 29 -4.64 -18.01 -12.41
CA ARG A 29 -3.68 -16.92 -12.13
C ARG A 29 -4.04 -15.62 -12.83
N ALA A 30 -4.54 -15.69 -14.06
CA ALA A 30 -4.99 -14.51 -14.80
C ALA A 30 -6.19 -13.85 -14.12
N ILE A 31 -7.17 -14.63 -13.66
CA ILE A 31 -8.29 -14.11 -12.86
C ILE A 31 -7.78 -13.48 -11.56
N ALA A 32 -6.88 -14.17 -10.86
CA ALA A 32 -6.32 -13.68 -9.60
C ALA A 32 -5.62 -12.31 -9.77
N VAL A 33 -4.77 -12.13 -10.80
CA VAL A 33 -4.14 -10.82 -11.05
C VAL A 33 -5.14 -9.78 -11.54
N ALA A 34 -6.14 -10.16 -12.34
CA ALA A 34 -7.17 -9.23 -12.79
C ALA A 34 -7.98 -8.68 -11.61
N LEU A 35 -8.33 -9.50 -10.63
CA LEU A 35 -8.96 -9.06 -9.38
C LEU A 35 -8.10 -8.05 -8.62
N VAL A 36 -6.78 -8.29 -8.55
CA VAL A 36 -5.84 -7.35 -7.93
C VAL A 36 -5.83 -6.01 -8.67
N LEU A 37 -5.74 -6.01 -10.01
CA LEU A 37 -5.75 -4.78 -10.81
C LEU A 37 -7.04 -3.99 -10.60
N VAL A 38 -8.18 -4.66 -10.71
CA VAL A 38 -9.50 -4.07 -10.58
C VAL A 38 -9.71 -3.49 -9.17
N GLY A 39 -9.29 -4.22 -8.13
CA GLY A 39 -9.36 -3.74 -6.75
C GLY A 39 -8.53 -2.48 -6.51
N HIS A 40 -7.28 -2.45 -7.01
CA HIS A 40 -6.44 -1.24 -6.92
C HIS A 40 -6.84 -0.14 -7.90
N GLY A 41 -7.70 -0.43 -8.88
CA GLY A 41 -8.19 0.53 -9.88
C GLY A 41 -9.41 1.34 -9.42
N GLY A 42 -9.95 1.06 -8.24
CA GLY A 42 -11.12 1.76 -7.71
C GLY A 42 -12.43 1.47 -8.46
N ILE A 43 -12.52 0.33 -9.14
CA ILE A 43 -13.73 -0.03 -9.88
C ILE A 43 -14.88 -0.31 -8.89
N PRO A 44 -16.08 0.26 -9.08
CA PRO A 44 -17.22 0.01 -8.19
C PRO A 44 -17.67 -1.45 -8.19
N GLY A 45 -18.07 -1.95 -7.01
CA GLY A 45 -18.63 -3.31 -6.85
C GLY A 45 -17.61 -4.45 -6.82
N VAL A 46 -16.34 -4.14 -6.65
CA VAL A 46 -15.21 -5.10 -6.66
C VAL A 46 -14.16 -4.74 -5.59
N SER A 47 -14.61 -4.18 -4.47
CA SER A 47 -13.77 -3.82 -3.32
C SER A 47 -12.99 -5.01 -2.75
N GLY A 48 -13.54 -6.22 -2.90
CA GLY A 48 -12.90 -7.47 -2.50
C GLY A 48 -11.80 -7.97 -3.44
N GLY A 49 -11.36 -7.18 -4.42
CA GLY A 49 -10.31 -7.57 -5.38
C GLY A 49 -8.99 -8.04 -4.74
N PHE A 50 -8.71 -7.64 -3.50
CA PHE A 50 -7.54 -8.06 -2.72
C PHE A 50 -7.46 -9.58 -2.51
N ILE A 51 -8.59 -10.32 -2.60
CA ILE A 51 -8.61 -11.78 -2.48
C ILE A 51 -7.89 -12.49 -3.63
N GLY A 52 -7.57 -11.79 -4.73
CA GLY A 52 -6.75 -12.33 -5.80
C GLY A 52 -5.41 -12.86 -5.29
N VAL A 53 -4.84 -12.23 -4.24
CA VAL A 53 -3.61 -12.69 -3.59
C VAL A 53 -3.79 -14.04 -2.90
N ASP A 54 -4.93 -14.28 -2.24
CA ASP A 54 -5.25 -15.56 -1.62
C ASP A 54 -5.35 -16.70 -2.64
N ILE A 55 -5.90 -16.42 -3.83
CA ILE A 55 -5.96 -17.40 -4.92
C ILE A 55 -4.53 -17.77 -5.36
N PHE A 56 -3.61 -16.80 -5.45
CA PHE A 56 -2.19 -17.07 -5.70
C PHE A 56 -1.57 -17.94 -4.60
N PHE A 57 -1.83 -17.64 -3.33
CA PHE A 57 -1.34 -18.44 -2.20
C PHE A 57 -1.83 -19.89 -2.25
N VAL A 58 -3.12 -20.12 -2.48
CA VAL A 58 -3.66 -21.49 -2.61
C VAL A 58 -3.03 -22.22 -3.80
N LEU A 59 -2.89 -21.54 -4.95
CA LEU A 59 -2.23 -22.10 -6.14
C LEU A 59 -0.77 -22.49 -5.85
N SER A 60 -0.03 -21.63 -5.16
CA SER A 60 1.38 -21.85 -4.83
C SER A 60 1.55 -23.00 -3.85
N GLY A 61 0.74 -23.05 -2.79
CA GLY A 61 0.71 -24.18 -1.87
C GLY A 61 0.41 -25.52 -2.55
N PHE A 62 -0.58 -25.53 -3.45
CA PHE A 62 -0.96 -26.71 -4.21
C PHE A 62 0.14 -27.20 -5.16
N LEU A 63 0.71 -26.28 -5.96
CA LEU A 63 1.69 -26.61 -6.99
C LEU A 63 3.05 -27.00 -6.41
N ILE A 64 3.55 -26.26 -5.43
CA ILE A 64 4.87 -26.54 -4.83
C ILE A 64 4.83 -27.86 -4.08
N THR A 65 3.78 -28.09 -3.28
CA THR A 65 3.61 -29.36 -2.58
C THR A 65 3.49 -30.54 -3.54
N SER A 66 2.77 -30.38 -4.65
CA SER A 66 2.66 -31.43 -5.68
C SER A 66 4.02 -31.78 -6.29
N LEU A 67 4.81 -30.77 -6.64
CA LEU A 67 6.12 -30.95 -7.25
C LEU A 67 7.14 -31.60 -6.30
N LEU A 68 7.16 -31.18 -5.02
CA LEU A 68 8.08 -31.73 -4.03
C LEU A 68 7.75 -33.19 -3.68
N LEU A 69 6.46 -33.51 -3.53
CA LEU A 69 6.03 -34.89 -3.27
C LEU A 69 6.23 -35.81 -4.48
N ASP A 70 6.09 -35.29 -5.71
CA ASP A 70 6.43 -36.03 -6.94
C ASP A 70 7.94 -36.30 -7.04
N GLU A 71 8.77 -35.27 -6.82
CA GLU A 71 10.23 -35.42 -6.83
C GLU A 71 10.70 -36.43 -5.78
N LEU A 72 10.16 -36.34 -4.56
CA LEU A 72 10.41 -37.29 -3.49
C LEU A 72 9.97 -38.70 -3.90
N GLY A 73 8.80 -38.85 -4.52
CA GLY A 73 8.29 -40.13 -4.97
C GLY A 73 9.13 -40.79 -6.07
N ARG A 74 9.71 -39.98 -6.96
CA ARG A 74 10.52 -40.46 -8.10
C ARG A 74 11.98 -40.70 -7.75
N THR A 75 12.56 -39.86 -6.89
CA THR A 75 14.01 -39.83 -6.64
C THR A 75 14.40 -40.22 -5.22
N GLY A 76 13.43 -40.34 -4.30
CA GLY A 76 13.66 -40.63 -2.88
C GLY A 76 14.23 -39.45 -2.08
N ARG A 77 14.43 -38.28 -2.70
CA ARG A 77 14.95 -37.07 -2.04
C ARG A 77 14.34 -35.81 -2.66
N ILE A 78 14.51 -34.67 -1.99
CA ILE A 78 14.13 -33.35 -2.49
C ILE A 78 15.41 -32.58 -2.83
N ASP A 79 15.53 -32.05 -4.04
CA ASP A 79 16.68 -31.23 -4.46
C ASP A 79 16.45 -29.76 -4.10
N LEU A 80 16.84 -29.38 -2.87
CA LEU A 80 16.69 -28.01 -2.36
C LEU A 80 17.43 -26.98 -3.22
N THR A 81 18.67 -27.28 -3.59
CA THR A 81 19.50 -26.39 -4.39
C THR A 81 18.86 -26.15 -5.75
N GLY A 82 18.47 -27.21 -6.45
CA GLY A 82 17.76 -27.08 -7.72
C GLY A 82 16.43 -26.36 -7.58
N PHE A 83 15.67 -26.61 -6.51
CA PHE A 83 14.41 -25.94 -6.23
C PHE A 83 14.59 -24.42 -6.08
N TRP A 84 15.50 -23.97 -5.22
CA TRP A 84 15.75 -22.54 -4.98
C TRP A 84 16.35 -21.84 -6.21
N ILE A 85 17.26 -22.49 -6.95
CA ILE A 85 17.81 -21.94 -8.20
C ILE A 85 16.69 -21.70 -9.23
N ARG A 86 15.78 -22.66 -9.41
CA ARG A 86 14.65 -22.52 -10.34
C ARG A 86 13.73 -21.37 -9.94
N ARG A 87 13.49 -21.18 -8.64
CA ARG A 87 12.70 -20.05 -8.11
C ARG A 87 13.42 -18.73 -8.29
N ALA A 88 14.71 -18.67 -7.97
CA ALA A 88 15.51 -17.45 -8.12
C ALA A 88 15.52 -16.96 -9.58
N ARG A 89 15.77 -17.85 -10.55
CA ARG A 89 15.70 -17.50 -11.99
C ARG A 89 14.32 -17.06 -12.45
N ARG A 90 13.26 -17.49 -11.76
CA ARG A 90 11.88 -17.16 -12.09
C ARG A 90 11.50 -15.77 -11.59
N LEU A 91 11.95 -15.38 -10.40
CA LEU A 91 11.38 -14.26 -9.65
C LEU A 91 12.36 -13.08 -9.50
N LEU A 92 13.62 -13.33 -9.14
CA LEU A 92 14.59 -12.28 -8.87
C LEU A 92 14.80 -11.29 -10.04
N PRO A 93 14.92 -11.72 -11.32
CA PRO A 93 15.23 -10.79 -12.39
C PRO A 93 14.21 -9.68 -12.56
N ALA A 94 12.91 -10.02 -12.52
CA ALA A 94 11.86 -9.02 -12.64
C ALA A 94 11.79 -8.13 -11.40
N LEU A 95 11.94 -8.70 -10.19
CA LEU A 95 11.98 -7.94 -8.94
C LEU A 95 13.11 -6.89 -8.94
N VAL A 96 14.33 -7.30 -9.30
CA VAL A 96 15.49 -6.39 -9.38
C VAL A 96 15.24 -5.29 -10.41
N LEU A 97 14.76 -5.64 -11.61
CA LEU A 97 14.46 -4.65 -12.64
C LEU A 97 13.40 -3.65 -12.17
N MET A 98 12.31 -4.12 -11.56
CA MET A 98 11.25 -3.27 -11.06
C MET A 98 11.74 -2.32 -9.96
N VAL A 99 12.47 -2.83 -8.95
CA VAL A 99 12.99 -1.99 -7.85
C VAL A 99 13.96 -0.92 -8.38
N LEU A 100 14.87 -1.28 -9.29
CA LEU A 100 15.77 -0.30 -9.92
C LEU A 100 15.01 0.73 -10.75
N THR A 101 13.94 0.32 -11.43
CA THR A 101 13.08 1.23 -12.19
C THR A 101 12.32 2.19 -11.28
N VAL A 102 11.80 1.70 -10.15
CA VAL A 102 11.16 2.54 -9.11
C VAL A 102 12.16 3.57 -8.57
N ALA A 103 13.40 3.16 -8.29
CA ALA A 103 14.45 4.06 -7.82
C ALA A 103 14.81 5.13 -8.86
N ALA A 104 14.90 4.76 -10.14
CA ALA A 104 15.20 5.69 -11.25
C ALA A 104 14.03 6.62 -11.57
N ALA A 105 12.79 6.13 -11.46
CA ALA A 105 11.56 6.86 -11.76
C ALA A 105 10.96 7.57 -10.53
N ARG A 106 11.74 7.80 -9.47
CA ARG A 106 11.24 8.39 -8.20
C ARG A 106 10.54 9.74 -8.37
N GLU A 107 10.99 10.57 -9.31
CA GLU A 107 10.36 11.87 -9.62
C GLU A 107 8.94 11.70 -10.19
N LEU A 108 8.60 10.48 -10.62
CA LEU A 108 7.27 10.13 -11.08
C LEU A 108 6.31 9.71 -9.95
N LEU A 109 6.82 9.55 -8.73
CA LEU A 109 6.07 9.00 -7.60
C LEU A 109 5.79 10.08 -6.54
N PRO A 110 4.72 9.93 -5.73
CA PRO A 110 4.44 10.85 -4.64
C PRO A 110 5.60 10.88 -3.63
N TYR A 111 6.02 12.08 -3.21
CA TYR A 111 7.16 12.23 -2.29
C TYR A 111 6.96 11.45 -0.97
N GLN A 112 5.75 11.46 -0.42
CA GLN A 112 5.40 10.73 0.79
C GLN A 112 5.55 9.21 0.62
N ALA A 113 5.24 8.67 -0.56
CA ALA A 113 5.41 7.25 -0.88
C ALA A 113 6.90 6.82 -0.92
N LEU A 114 7.82 7.77 -1.06
CA LEU A 114 9.26 7.52 -1.09
C LEU A 114 9.90 7.55 0.30
N THR A 115 9.16 7.99 1.34
CA THR A 115 9.66 8.04 2.72
C THR A 115 9.89 6.62 3.25
N GLY A 116 11.14 6.16 3.23
CA GLY A 116 11.51 4.79 3.59
C GLY A 116 11.72 3.82 2.42
N LEU A 117 11.65 4.28 1.17
CA LEU A 117 11.82 3.43 -0.04
C LEU A 117 13.08 2.55 0.02
N ARG A 118 14.20 3.10 0.50
CA ARG A 118 15.45 2.34 0.68
C ARG A 118 15.26 1.12 1.58
N SER A 119 14.59 1.30 2.72
CA SER A 119 14.34 0.21 3.67
C SER A 119 13.35 -0.81 3.14
N ASP A 120 12.34 -0.35 2.39
CA ASP A 120 11.33 -1.22 1.78
C ASP A 120 11.94 -2.06 0.67
N ALA A 121 12.85 -1.50 -0.14
CA ALA A 121 13.59 -2.22 -1.16
C ALA A 121 14.48 -3.32 -0.58
N ILE A 122 15.21 -3.02 0.51
CA ILE A 122 16.02 -4.02 1.23
C ILE A 122 15.10 -5.13 1.76
N ALA A 123 13.98 -4.77 2.37
CA ALA A 123 13.03 -5.75 2.90
C ALA A 123 12.41 -6.61 1.79
N ALA A 124 12.13 -6.05 0.61
CA ALA A 124 11.65 -6.78 -0.56
C ALA A 124 12.70 -7.79 -1.07
N PHE A 125 13.97 -7.38 -1.16
CA PHE A 125 15.06 -8.26 -1.58
C PHE A 125 15.37 -9.38 -0.58
N LEU A 126 15.15 -9.13 0.72
CA LEU A 126 15.32 -10.11 1.79
C LEU A 126 14.04 -10.93 2.04
N TRP A 127 12.97 -10.72 1.27
CA TRP A 127 11.68 -11.41 1.41
C TRP A 127 11.00 -11.23 2.78
N ILE A 128 11.22 -10.08 3.41
CA ILE A 128 10.66 -9.69 4.72
C ILE A 128 9.84 -8.40 4.66
N ALA A 129 9.48 -7.94 3.46
CA ALA A 129 8.66 -6.74 3.25
C ALA A 129 7.36 -6.76 4.07
N ASN A 130 6.73 -7.92 4.22
CA ASN A 130 5.53 -8.03 5.04
C ASN A 130 5.76 -7.67 6.51
N TRP A 131 6.83 -8.17 7.14
CA TRP A 131 7.16 -7.83 8.52
C TRP A 131 7.67 -6.40 8.67
N ARG A 132 8.31 -5.84 7.63
CA ARG A 132 8.63 -4.41 7.57
C ARG A 132 7.37 -3.54 7.68
N PHE A 133 6.34 -3.85 6.90
CA PHE A 133 5.08 -3.10 6.92
C PHE A 133 4.28 -3.30 8.23
N VAL A 134 4.36 -4.48 8.85
CA VAL A 134 3.86 -4.71 10.22
C VAL A 134 4.57 -3.79 11.21
N ALA A 135 5.90 -3.76 11.18
CA ALA A 135 6.69 -2.92 12.10
C ALA A 135 6.46 -1.41 11.88
N GLN A 136 6.10 -1.00 10.67
CA GLN A 136 5.73 0.38 10.33
C GLN A 136 4.26 0.72 10.59
N GLN A 137 3.47 -0.23 11.12
CA GLN A 137 2.02 -0.10 11.29
C GLN A 137 1.34 0.44 10.03
N THR A 138 1.70 -0.14 8.88
CA THR A 138 1.22 0.35 7.59
C THR A 138 -0.25 0.01 7.41
N ASP A 139 -1.03 1.01 7.03
CA ASP A 139 -2.41 0.84 6.61
C ASP A 139 -2.49 0.26 5.20
N TYR A 140 -3.19 -0.87 5.03
CA TYR A 140 -3.43 -1.48 3.71
C TYR A 140 -4.81 -1.15 3.16
N PHE A 141 -5.85 -1.21 4.01
CA PHE A 141 -7.25 -1.07 3.57
C PHE A 141 -7.79 0.36 3.65
N THR A 142 -7.11 1.23 4.38
CA THR A 142 -7.49 2.63 4.54
C THR A 142 -6.61 3.50 3.64
N GLN A 143 -7.25 4.28 2.76
CA GLN A 143 -6.58 4.97 1.65
C GLN A 143 -5.95 6.31 2.07
N GLY A 144 -5.29 6.36 3.24
CA GLY A 144 -4.71 7.57 3.81
C GLY A 144 -3.52 8.10 3.00
N ALA A 145 -2.31 8.07 3.56
CA ALA A 145 -1.14 8.56 2.85
C ALA A 145 -0.80 7.70 1.61
N PRO A 146 -0.25 8.29 0.53
CA PRO A 146 0.23 7.55 -0.62
C PRO A 146 1.16 6.40 -0.19
N PRO A 147 0.81 5.15 -0.52
CA PRO A 147 1.53 3.98 -0.06
C PRO A 147 2.90 3.83 -0.75
N SER A 148 3.80 3.09 -0.11
CA SER A 148 5.10 2.72 -0.70
C SER A 148 4.90 2.08 -2.07
N PRO A 149 5.72 2.44 -3.10
CA PRO A 149 5.65 1.82 -4.41
C PRO A 149 6.08 0.34 -4.40
N LEU A 150 6.62 -0.14 -3.28
CA LEU A 150 6.97 -1.54 -3.07
C LEU A 150 6.01 -2.26 -2.10
N GLN A 151 4.90 -1.64 -1.69
CA GLN A 151 4.00 -2.21 -0.69
C GLN A 151 3.51 -3.61 -1.08
N HIS A 152 3.04 -3.80 -2.32
CA HIS A 152 2.58 -5.09 -2.85
C HIS A 152 3.58 -6.25 -2.72
N THR A 153 4.88 -5.98 -2.52
CA THR A 153 5.90 -7.03 -2.31
C THR A 153 5.74 -7.78 -0.97
N TRP A 154 4.87 -7.31 -0.08
CA TRP A 154 4.51 -8.01 1.14
C TRP A 154 4.03 -9.45 0.86
N SER A 155 3.21 -9.64 -0.17
CA SER A 155 2.64 -10.96 -0.48
C SER A 155 3.72 -11.90 -0.99
N LEU A 156 4.68 -11.38 -1.76
CA LEU A 156 5.86 -12.11 -2.21
C LEU A 156 6.72 -12.53 -1.02
N GLY A 157 6.88 -11.68 -0.01
CA GLY A 157 7.57 -12.05 1.24
C GLY A 157 6.93 -13.26 1.92
N VAL A 158 5.61 -13.27 2.08
CA VAL A 158 4.86 -14.41 2.65
C VAL A 158 5.07 -15.68 1.81
N GLU A 159 5.00 -15.56 0.48
CA GLU A 159 5.15 -16.68 -0.45
C GLU A 159 6.57 -17.28 -0.45
N GLU A 160 7.60 -16.43 -0.46
CA GLU A 160 9.01 -16.86 -0.44
C GLU A 160 9.42 -17.46 0.91
N GLN A 161 8.88 -16.94 2.03
CA GLN A 161 9.05 -17.57 3.34
C GLN A 161 8.48 -18.99 3.35
N TYR A 162 7.34 -19.21 2.71
CA TYR A 162 6.79 -20.56 2.51
C TYR A 162 7.70 -21.42 1.61
N TYR A 163 8.25 -20.87 0.52
CA TYR A 163 9.20 -21.60 -0.34
C TYR A 163 10.52 -21.95 0.34
N LEU A 164 10.92 -21.20 1.37
CA LEU A 164 12.07 -21.51 2.19
C LEU A 164 11.74 -22.62 3.21
N VAL A 165 10.67 -22.44 3.98
CA VAL A 165 10.35 -23.31 5.12
C VAL A 165 9.72 -24.64 4.70
N TRP A 166 8.82 -24.63 3.72
CA TRP A 166 8.02 -25.81 3.37
C TRP A 166 8.84 -27.01 2.86
N PRO A 167 9.81 -26.85 1.93
CA PRO A 167 10.66 -27.97 1.51
C PRO A 167 11.46 -28.58 2.68
N LEU A 168 11.97 -27.73 3.59
CA LEU A 168 12.72 -28.18 4.77
C LEU A 168 11.84 -29.01 5.71
N LEU A 169 10.59 -28.56 5.92
CA LEU A 169 9.60 -29.30 6.70
C LEU A 169 9.31 -30.67 6.07
N LEU A 170 9.11 -30.76 4.76
CA LEU A 170 8.88 -32.04 4.08
C LEU A 170 10.08 -32.99 4.18
N ILE A 171 11.30 -32.48 4.12
CA ILE A 171 12.52 -33.27 4.35
C ILE A 171 12.53 -33.77 5.79
N ALA A 172 12.28 -32.91 6.78
CA ALA A 172 12.24 -33.30 8.19
C ALA A 172 11.19 -34.40 8.44
N VAL A 173 9.97 -34.23 7.92
CA VAL A 173 8.91 -35.26 8.00
C VAL A 173 9.35 -36.58 7.38
N THR A 174 9.97 -36.52 6.20
CA THR A 174 10.47 -37.71 5.49
C THR A 174 11.54 -38.44 6.32
N LEU A 175 12.52 -37.71 6.86
CA LEU A 175 13.60 -38.26 7.67
C LEU A 175 13.08 -38.84 8.99
N LEU A 176 12.16 -38.16 9.67
CA LEU A 176 11.55 -38.63 10.92
C LEU A 176 10.75 -39.92 10.71
N LEU A 177 9.95 -39.99 9.64
CA LEU A 177 9.20 -41.19 9.29
C LEU A 177 10.13 -42.35 8.89
N ALA A 178 11.21 -42.07 8.14
CA ALA A 178 12.20 -43.08 7.78
C ALA A 178 12.94 -43.62 9.01
N ALA A 179 13.38 -42.75 9.93
CA ALA A 179 14.03 -43.13 11.18
C ALA A 179 13.11 -43.97 12.08
N ARG A 180 11.83 -43.57 12.20
CA ARG A 180 10.82 -44.32 12.95
C ARG A 180 10.59 -45.70 12.34
N ALA A 181 10.40 -45.79 11.03
CA ALA A 181 10.18 -47.08 10.38
C ALA A 181 11.39 -48.02 10.51
N LYS A 182 12.62 -47.48 10.42
CA LYS A 182 13.84 -48.25 10.69
C LYS A 182 13.87 -48.79 12.13
N ARG A 183 13.45 -47.99 13.13
CA ARG A 183 13.39 -48.40 14.54
C ARG A 183 12.37 -49.51 14.80
N TYR A 184 11.26 -49.54 14.05
CA TYR A 184 10.17 -50.51 14.21
C TYR A 184 10.12 -51.59 13.11
N PHE A 185 11.19 -51.76 12.32
CA PHE A 185 11.27 -52.70 11.19
C PHE A 185 10.09 -52.60 10.19
N ALA A 186 9.52 -51.40 10.04
CA ALA A 186 8.43 -51.11 9.11
C ALA A 186 8.96 -50.52 7.78
N LYS A 187 8.13 -50.53 6.73
CA LYS A 187 8.44 -49.87 5.44
C LYS A 187 7.77 -48.51 5.36
N THR A 188 8.55 -47.43 5.23
CA THR A 188 7.99 -46.10 4.92
C THR A 188 7.69 -46.00 3.43
N THR A 189 6.48 -45.57 3.11
CA THR A 189 6.08 -45.26 1.73
C THR A 189 5.84 -43.76 1.59
N VAL A 190 5.89 -43.25 0.35
CA VAL A 190 5.55 -41.86 0.03
C VAL A 190 4.12 -41.54 0.49
N GLY A 191 3.21 -42.52 0.49
CA GLY A 191 1.85 -42.36 1.02
C GLY A 191 1.80 -41.92 2.49
N HIS A 192 2.72 -42.42 3.33
CA HIS A 192 2.83 -41.97 4.72
C HIS A 192 3.29 -40.51 4.82
N VAL A 193 4.28 -40.11 4.01
CA VAL A 193 4.74 -38.71 3.94
C VAL A 193 3.60 -37.80 3.49
N ARG A 194 2.83 -38.22 2.48
CA ARG A 194 1.66 -37.46 2.00
C ARG A 194 0.60 -37.30 3.07
N PHE A 195 0.27 -38.36 3.81
CA PHE A 195 -0.71 -38.28 4.88
C PHE A 195 -0.23 -37.37 6.02
N ALA A 196 1.02 -37.50 6.46
CA ALA A 196 1.61 -36.61 7.45
C ALA A 196 1.62 -35.14 6.97
N THR A 197 1.95 -34.91 5.70
CA THR A 197 1.89 -33.59 5.07
C THR A 197 0.48 -33.02 5.10
N PHE A 198 -0.53 -33.82 4.75
CA PHE A 198 -1.93 -33.42 4.82
C PHE A 198 -2.35 -33.03 6.25
N VAL A 199 -2.00 -33.82 7.25
CA VAL A 199 -2.31 -33.53 8.66
C VAL A 199 -1.62 -32.24 9.11
N ILE A 200 -0.32 -32.09 8.87
CA ILE A 200 0.44 -30.90 9.26
C ILE A 200 -0.09 -29.65 8.55
N ALA A 201 -0.35 -29.73 7.25
CA ALA A 201 -0.91 -28.62 6.48
C ALA A 201 -2.31 -28.23 7.00
N THR A 202 -3.16 -29.21 7.29
CA THR A 202 -4.52 -28.94 7.80
C THR A 202 -4.49 -28.33 9.19
N LEU A 203 -3.70 -28.87 10.12
CA LEU A 203 -3.55 -28.31 11.47
C LEU A 203 -2.93 -26.91 11.43
N GLY A 204 -1.92 -26.69 10.60
CA GLY A 204 -1.32 -25.38 10.41
C GLY A 204 -2.29 -24.36 9.79
N ALA A 205 -3.14 -24.78 8.84
CA ALA A 205 -4.18 -23.93 8.27
C ALA A 205 -5.21 -23.52 9.32
N ILE A 206 -5.66 -24.48 10.15
CA ILE A 206 -6.58 -24.23 11.27
C ILE A 206 -5.94 -23.27 12.28
N ALA A 207 -4.69 -23.50 12.68
CA ALA A 207 -3.99 -22.64 13.62
C ALA A 207 -3.80 -21.21 13.08
N SER A 208 -3.43 -21.07 11.80
CA SER A 208 -3.28 -19.78 11.13
C SER A 208 -4.62 -19.03 11.01
N ALA A 209 -5.70 -19.74 10.66
CA ALA A 209 -7.05 -19.18 10.62
C ALA A 209 -7.56 -18.76 12.01
N ALA A 210 -7.33 -19.60 13.03
CA ALA A 210 -7.69 -19.29 14.41
C ALA A 210 -6.92 -18.06 14.92
N ALA A 211 -5.62 -17.96 14.64
CA ALA A 211 -4.82 -16.79 14.99
C ALA A 211 -5.37 -15.52 14.31
N ALA A 212 -5.73 -15.60 13.02
CA ALA A 212 -6.34 -14.47 12.31
C ALA A 212 -7.68 -14.06 12.95
N ILE A 213 -8.56 -15.01 13.25
CA ILE A 213 -9.88 -14.75 13.85
C ILE A 213 -9.76 -14.15 15.25
N VAL A 214 -8.92 -14.75 16.10
CA VAL A 214 -8.82 -14.40 17.54
C VAL A 214 -8.06 -13.10 17.75
N PHE A 215 -7.01 -12.83 16.98
CA PHE A 215 -6.16 -11.66 17.19
C PHE A 215 -6.60 -10.41 16.41
N THR A 216 -7.64 -10.49 15.58
CA THR A 216 -8.13 -9.33 14.84
C THR A 216 -8.94 -8.36 15.72
N SER A 217 -8.49 -7.11 15.74
CA SER A 217 -9.20 -5.90 16.18
C SER A 217 -9.05 -4.82 15.09
N ASP A 218 -9.72 -3.69 15.28
CA ASP A 218 -9.54 -2.54 14.38
C ASP A 218 -8.08 -2.05 14.35
N THR A 219 -7.35 -2.18 15.45
CA THR A 219 -5.93 -1.77 15.57
C THR A 219 -4.93 -2.82 15.06
N THR A 220 -5.29 -4.11 15.02
CA THR A 220 -4.38 -5.19 14.60
C THR A 220 -4.67 -5.71 13.19
N ARG A 221 -5.78 -5.29 12.57
CA ARG A 221 -6.25 -5.74 11.25
C ARG A 221 -5.14 -5.80 10.20
N ASP A 222 -4.39 -4.73 10.02
CA ASP A 222 -3.36 -4.65 8.99
C ASP A 222 -2.17 -5.57 9.30
N ARG A 223 -1.83 -5.77 10.59
CA ARG A 223 -0.86 -6.81 11.01
C ARG A 223 -1.34 -8.22 10.67
N ILE A 224 -2.64 -8.51 10.84
CA ILE A 224 -3.22 -9.81 10.46
C ILE A 224 -3.19 -9.99 8.93
N TYR A 225 -3.34 -8.91 8.18
CA TYR A 225 -3.28 -8.97 6.74
C TYR A 225 -1.87 -9.20 6.18
N PHE A 226 -0.85 -8.59 6.78
CA PHE A 226 0.56 -8.76 6.38
C PHE A 226 1.25 -9.99 6.99
N GLY A 227 0.83 -10.44 8.17
CA GLY A 227 1.54 -11.45 8.95
C GLY A 227 1.55 -12.84 8.31
N THR A 228 2.73 -13.43 8.12
CA THR A 228 2.87 -14.77 7.53
C THR A 228 2.14 -15.83 8.36
N ASP A 229 2.18 -15.72 9.68
CA ASP A 229 1.52 -16.63 10.63
C ASP A 229 -0.01 -16.65 10.48
N THR A 230 -0.61 -15.55 10.03
CA THR A 230 -2.07 -15.39 9.88
C THR A 230 -2.54 -15.52 8.43
N ARG A 231 -1.62 -15.40 7.46
CA ARG A 231 -1.87 -15.60 6.02
C ARG A 231 -1.46 -16.97 5.49
N ALA A 232 -0.65 -17.74 6.24
CA ALA A 232 -0.20 -19.07 5.86
C ALA A 232 -1.36 -20.04 5.56
N GLN A 233 -2.54 -19.84 6.17
CA GLN A 233 -3.74 -20.64 5.92
C GLN A 233 -4.04 -20.90 4.44
N ALA A 234 -3.92 -19.90 3.56
CA ALA A 234 -4.21 -20.08 2.13
C ALA A 234 -3.20 -21.04 1.46
N LEU A 235 -1.90 -20.84 1.73
CA LEU A 235 -0.82 -21.73 1.25
C LEU A 235 -1.02 -23.15 1.77
N LEU A 236 -1.35 -23.29 3.05
CA LEU A 236 -1.50 -24.57 3.72
C LEU A 236 -2.77 -25.32 3.28
N VAL A 237 -3.87 -24.63 2.98
CA VAL A 237 -5.06 -25.23 2.37
C VAL A 237 -4.72 -25.83 0.99
N GLY A 238 -3.98 -25.09 0.16
CA GLY A 238 -3.48 -25.60 -1.11
C GLY A 238 -2.58 -26.82 -0.95
N ALA A 239 -1.65 -26.77 0.01
CA ALA A 239 -0.74 -27.86 0.33
C ALA A 239 -1.47 -29.12 0.82
N ALA A 240 -2.47 -28.96 1.69
CA ALA A 240 -3.31 -30.04 2.19
C ALA A 240 -4.07 -30.72 1.04
N ALA A 241 -4.71 -29.94 0.17
CA ALA A 241 -5.43 -30.46 -0.99
C ALA A 241 -4.50 -31.21 -1.95
N SER A 242 -3.30 -30.68 -2.20
CA SER A 242 -2.28 -31.36 -2.98
C SER A 242 -1.90 -32.71 -2.37
N ALA A 243 -1.53 -32.73 -1.09
CA ALA A 243 -1.07 -33.92 -0.39
C ALA A 243 -2.16 -35.01 -0.36
N LEU A 244 -3.43 -34.64 -0.18
CA LEU A 244 -4.56 -35.55 -0.15
C LEU A 244 -4.93 -36.10 -1.53
N LEU A 245 -5.00 -35.24 -2.55
CA LEU A 245 -5.68 -35.55 -3.82
C LEU A 245 -4.72 -35.92 -4.98
N VAL A 246 -3.51 -35.38 -5.01
CA VAL A 246 -2.62 -35.44 -6.19
C VAL A 246 -1.68 -36.65 -6.15
N ARG A 247 -2.19 -37.85 -6.44
CA ARG A 247 -1.40 -39.09 -6.32
C ARG A 247 -0.38 -39.33 -7.45
N ASP A 248 -0.67 -38.84 -8.66
CA ASP A 248 0.16 -39.04 -9.85
C ASP A 248 0.27 -37.72 -10.63
N TRP A 249 1.29 -36.94 -10.28
CA TRP A 249 1.57 -35.65 -10.89
C TRP A 249 1.90 -35.75 -12.39
N PRO A 250 2.74 -36.70 -12.86
CA PRO A 250 3.01 -36.87 -14.29
C PRO A 250 1.75 -37.10 -15.13
N SER A 251 0.81 -37.90 -14.63
CA SER A 251 -0.47 -38.12 -15.34
C SER A 251 -1.37 -36.89 -15.32
N LEU A 252 -1.46 -36.19 -14.17
CA LEU A 252 -2.16 -34.91 -14.06
C LEU A 252 -1.63 -33.87 -15.06
N ASN A 253 -0.30 -33.77 -15.16
CA ASN A 253 0.40 -32.81 -16.02
C ASN A 253 0.24 -33.12 -17.52
N ARG A 254 -0.12 -34.37 -17.87
CA ARG A 254 -0.48 -34.81 -19.23
C ARG A 254 -1.98 -34.63 -19.53
N GLY A 255 -2.75 -34.07 -18.61
CA GLY A 255 -4.19 -33.83 -18.78
C GLY A 255 -5.06 -35.08 -18.58
N TRP A 256 -4.53 -36.13 -17.93
CA TRP A 256 -5.30 -37.33 -17.66
C TRP A 256 -6.22 -37.12 -16.46
N CYS A 257 -7.44 -37.63 -16.58
CA CYS A 257 -8.40 -37.63 -15.48
C CYS A 257 -7.97 -38.67 -14.43
N LEU A 258 -7.66 -38.22 -13.22
CA LEU A 258 -7.34 -39.11 -12.10
C LEU A 258 -8.58 -39.66 -11.40
N ILE A 259 -9.77 -39.11 -11.69
CA ILE A 259 -11.03 -39.47 -11.06
C ILE A 259 -11.69 -40.64 -11.80
N ARG A 260 -11.67 -41.82 -11.15
CA ARG A 260 -12.23 -43.05 -11.73
C ARG A 260 -13.76 -43.12 -11.68
N THR A 261 -14.38 -42.66 -10.59
CA THR A 261 -15.82 -42.83 -10.36
C THR A 261 -16.67 -41.78 -11.07
N ARG A 262 -17.88 -42.17 -11.55
CA ARG A 262 -18.82 -41.23 -12.20
C ARG A 262 -19.30 -40.14 -11.24
N TRP A 263 -19.58 -40.49 -9.99
CA TRP A 263 -19.97 -39.56 -8.93
C TRP A 263 -18.85 -38.58 -8.58
N GLY A 264 -17.61 -39.06 -8.45
CA GLY A 264 -16.45 -38.20 -8.21
C GLY A 264 -16.27 -37.16 -9.32
N ARG A 265 -16.49 -37.55 -10.59
CA ARG A 265 -16.43 -36.60 -11.72
C ARG A 265 -17.55 -35.57 -11.69
N ARG A 266 -18.77 -35.94 -11.26
CA ARG A 266 -19.86 -34.98 -11.09
C ARG A 266 -19.53 -33.95 -10.01
N ILE A 267 -19.08 -34.40 -8.84
CA ILE A 267 -18.65 -33.52 -7.74
C ILE A 267 -17.52 -32.59 -8.20
N ALA A 268 -16.48 -33.12 -8.85
CA ALA A 268 -15.35 -32.32 -9.34
C ALA A 268 -15.74 -31.29 -10.41
N ARG A 269 -16.87 -31.47 -11.09
CA ARG A 269 -17.41 -30.46 -12.04
C ARG A 269 -18.29 -29.41 -11.36
N LEU A 270 -18.92 -29.73 -10.23
CA LEU A 270 -19.77 -28.81 -9.47
C LEU A 270 -18.98 -27.93 -8.50
N LEU A 271 -17.95 -28.48 -7.83
CA LEU A 271 -17.17 -27.76 -6.83
C LEU A 271 -16.53 -26.45 -7.36
N PRO A 272 -15.96 -26.40 -8.58
CA PRO A 272 -15.43 -25.14 -9.11
C PRO A 272 -16.50 -24.08 -9.34
N ILE A 273 -17.74 -24.47 -9.64
CA ILE A 273 -18.86 -23.51 -9.81
C ILE A 273 -19.18 -22.88 -8.47
N VAL A 274 -19.29 -23.69 -7.42
CA VAL A 274 -19.52 -23.21 -6.03
C VAL A 274 -18.36 -22.33 -5.58
N GLY A 275 -17.10 -22.76 -5.82
CA GLY A 275 -15.91 -21.97 -5.49
C GLY A 275 -15.88 -20.62 -6.21
N LEU A 276 -16.16 -20.59 -7.53
CA LEU A 276 -16.23 -19.36 -8.30
C LEU A 276 -17.37 -18.44 -7.86
N ALA A 277 -18.56 -18.98 -7.57
CA ALA A 277 -19.68 -18.20 -7.05
C ALA A 277 -19.34 -17.58 -5.68
N GLY A 278 -18.72 -18.35 -4.79
CA GLY A 278 -18.22 -17.85 -3.52
C GLY A 278 -17.18 -16.74 -3.68
N LEU A 279 -16.17 -16.95 -4.53
CA LEU A 279 -15.15 -15.92 -4.82
C LEU A 279 -15.77 -14.66 -5.45
N ALA A 280 -16.75 -14.80 -6.34
CA ALA A 280 -17.43 -13.67 -6.95
C ALA A 280 -18.25 -12.87 -5.93
N ALA A 281 -19.01 -13.56 -5.06
CA ALA A 281 -19.74 -12.92 -3.98
C ALA A 281 -18.79 -12.19 -3.01
N ILE A 282 -17.70 -12.84 -2.60
CA ILE A 282 -16.71 -12.23 -1.72
C ILE A 282 -16.05 -11.02 -2.39
N THR A 283 -15.71 -11.11 -3.68
CA THR A 283 -15.13 -9.98 -4.42
C THR A 283 -16.06 -8.76 -4.41
N HIS A 284 -17.37 -8.99 -4.47
CA HIS A 284 -18.36 -7.91 -4.51
C HIS A 284 -18.60 -7.28 -3.13
N TYR A 285 -18.70 -8.11 -2.08
CA TYR A 285 -19.13 -7.65 -0.75
C TYR A 285 -18.00 -7.38 0.24
N ALA A 286 -16.83 -8.01 0.08
CA ALA A 286 -15.75 -7.85 1.05
C ALA A 286 -15.13 -6.46 0.93
N THR A 287 -14.91 -5.86 2.09
CA THR A 287 -14.30 -4.53 2.25
C THR A 287 -12.91 -4.62 2.91
N GLY A 288 -12.57 -5.78 3.48
CA GLY A 288 -11.36 -5.95 4.27
C GLY A 288 -11.50 -5.35 5.67
N SER A 289 -12.72 -5.30 6.22
CA SER A 289 -12.94 -4.80 7.59
C SER A 289 -12.42 -5.78 8.65
N ALA A 290 -12.07 -5.28 9.83
CA ALA A 290 -11.66 -6.12 10.96
C ALA A 290 -12.78 -7.12 11.34
N GLY A 291 -14.04 -6.70 11.23
CA GLY A 291 -15.20 -7.56 11.40
C GLY A 291 -15.18 -8.76 10.46
N GLU A 292 -14.95 -8.56 9.16
CA GLU A 292 -14.90 -9.66 8.17
C GLU A 292 -13.80 -10.68 8.50
N PHE A 293 -12.61 -10.22 8.90
CA PHE A 293 -11.50 -11.09 9.27
C PHE A 293 -11.78 -11.90 10.54
N ARG A 294 -12.41 -11.27 11.55
CA ARG A 294 -12.87 -11.94 12.77
C ARG A 294 -13.93 -13.02 12.50
N HIS A 295 -14.74 -12.86 11.46
CA HIS A 295 -15.70 -13.89 11.03
C HIS A 295 -15.09 -14.93 10.06
N GLY A 296 -13.77 -14.93 9.87
CA GLY A 296 -13.07 -15.96 9.12
C GLY A 296 -13.04 -15.75 7.60
N LEU A 297 -13.20 -14.52 7.10
CA LEU A 297 -13.13 -14.22 5.66
C LEU A 297 -11.94 -14.89 4.97
N LEU A 298 -10.74 -14.81 5.57
CA LEU A 298 -9.51 -15.33 4.97
C LEU A 298 -9.56 -16.87 4.74
N ILE A 299 -10.08 -17.64 5.70
CA ILE A 299 -10.20 -19.09 5.53
C ILE A 299 -11.32 -19.46 4.55
N VAL A 300 -12.41 -18.67 4.53
CA VAL A 300 -13.51 -18.84 3.57
C VAL A 300 -13.01 -18.63 2.14
N VAL A 301 -12.20 -17.59 1.90
CA VAL A 301 -11.57 -17.34 0.60
C VAL A 301 -10.62 -18.48 0.22
N ALA A 302 -9.75 -18.91 1.13
CA ALA A 302 -8.83 -20.03 0.86
C ALA A 302 -9.60 -21.31 0.49
N THR A 303 -10.70 -21.58 1.18
CA THR A 303 -11.57 -22.73 0.91
C THR A 303 -12.26 -22.58 -0.45
N ALA A 304 -12.87 -21.43 -0.76
CA ALA A 304 -13.50 -21.18 -2.04
C ALA A 304 -12.50 -21.32 -3.20
N ALA A 305 -11.27 -20.81 -3.04
CA ALA A 305 -10.20 -20.96 -4.01
C ALA A 305 -9.77 -22.43 -4.19
N VAL A 306 -9.64 -23.23 -3.13
CA VAL A 306 -9.24 -24.64 -3.27
C VAL A 306 -10.33 -25.50 -3.93
N LEU A 307 -11.61 -25.14 -3.76
CA LEU A 307 -12.74 -25.74 -4.47
C LEU A 307 -12.69 -25.49 -5.98
N VAL A 308 -11.95 -24.47 -6.44
CA VAL A 308 -11.65 -24.25 -7.86
C VAL A 308 -10.35 -24.97 -8.25
N VAL A 309 -9.25 -24.69 -7.53
CA VAL A 309 -7.90 -25.16 -7.88
C VAL A 309 -7.82 -26.68 -8.01
N ALA A 310 -8.24 -27.42 -6.98
CA ALA A 310 -8.03 -28.86 -6.95
C ALA A 310 -8.89 -29.60 -7.99
N PRO A 311 -10.21 -29.35 -8.12
CA PRO A 311 -11.02 -30.10 -9.08
C PRO A 311 -10.71 -29.74 -10.54
N VAL A 312 -10.38 -28.48 -10.83
CA VAL A 312 -9.95 -28.06 -12.18
C VAL A 312 -8.64 -28.74 -12.59
N ALA A 313 -7.71 -28.95 -11.65
CA ALA A 313 -6.49 -29.70 -11.90
C ALA A 313 -6.77 -31.19 -12.18
N LEU A 314 -7.68 -31.80 -11.41
CA LEU A 314 -7.98 -33.24 -11.45
C LEU A 314 -8.92 -33.66 -12.60
N GLU A 315 -9.83 -32.78 -13.03
CA GLU A 315 -10.83 -33.00 -14.10
C GLU A 315 -10.73 -31.87 -15.16
N GLN A 316 -9.63 -31.87 -15.91
CA GLN A 316 -9.35 -30.83 -16.92
C GLN A 316 -10.33 -30.78 -18.10
N ARG A 317 -11.21 -31.79 -18.23
CA ARG A 317 -12.27 -31.84 -19.25
C ARG A 317 -13.56 -31.14 -18.80
N GLY A 318 -13.66 -30.71 -17.54
CA GLY A 318 -14.81 -29.98 -17.02
C GLY A 318 -15.05 -28.64 -17.74
N LEU A 319 -16.28 -28.12 -17.69
CA LEU A 319 -16.62 -26.84 -18.33
C LEU A 319 -15.77 -25.69 -17.78
N VAL A 320 -15.70 -25.55 -16.45
CA VAL A 320 -14.90 -24.50 -15.79
C VAL A 320 -13.42 -24.61 -16.17
N ALA A 321 -12.85 -25.82 -16.17
CA ALA A 321 -11.48 -26.05 -16.59
C ALA A 321 -11.23 -25.61 -18.05
N ARG A 322 -12.16 -25.89 -18.96
CA ARG A 322 -12.06 -25.45 -20.36
C ARG A 322 -12.15 -23.94 -20.53
N ILE A 323 -13.03 -23.28 -19.78
CA ILE A 323 -13.15 -21.81 -19.78
C ILE A 323 -11.85 -21.18 -19.27
N LEU A 324 -11.33 -21.66 -18.14
CA LEU A 324 -10.05 -21.19 -17.60
C LEU A 324 -8.86 -21.50 -18.53
N ALA A 325 -8.93 -22.58 -19.30
CA ALA A 325 -7.92 -22.91 -20.31
C ALA A 325 -8.00 -22.06 -21.59
N TRP A 326 -8.86 -21.03 -21.64
CA TRP A 326 -8.96 -20.12 -22.79
C TRP A 326 -7.62 -19.41 -23.03
N ARG A 327 -7.16 -19.38 -24.29
CA ARG A 327 -5.79 -18.98 -24.65
C ARG A 327 -5.39 -17.58 -24.14
N PRO A 328 -6.25 -16.54 -24.20
CA PRO A 328 -5.93 -15.23 -23.63
C PRO A 328 -5.73 -15.25 -22.11
N LEU A 329 -6.59 -15.98 -21.38
CA LEU A 329 -6.41 -16.14 -19.92
C LEU A 329 -5.13 -16.89 -19.61
N VAL A 330 -4.84 -17.98 -20.31
CA VAL A 330 -3.58 -18.71 -20.12
C VAL A 330 -2.39 -17.81 -20.41
N TRP A 331 -2.41 -17.02 -21.49
CA TRP A 331 -1.34 -16.08 -21.83
C TRP A 331 -1.13 -15.04 -20.72
N LEU A 332 -2.18 -14.39 -20.24
CA LEU A 332 -2.08 -13.46 -19.12
C LEU A 332 -1.56 -14.16 -17.85
N GLY A 333 -2.01 -15.40 -17.62
CA GLY A 333 -1.54 -16.26 -16.53
C GLY A 333 -0.05 -16.58 -16.59
N THR A 334 0.52 -16.71 -17.79
CA THR A 334 1.96 -16.97 -17.94
C THR A 334 2.84 -15.78 -17.55
N ILE A 335 2.32 -14.55 -17.68
CA ILE A 335 3.01 -13.30 -17.33
C ILE A 335 2.47 -12.68 -16.03
N SER A 336 1.58 -13.37 -15.31
CA SER A 336 0.83 -12.81 -14.17
C SER A 336 1.75 -12.31 -13.04
N TYR A 337 2.92 -12.93 -12.88
CA TYR A 337 3.93 -12.49 -11.92
C TYR A 337 4.46 -11.10 -12.27
N GLY A 338 4.85 -10.86 -13.53
CA GLY A 338 5.28 -9.55 -14.00
C GLY A 338 4.15 -8.52 -13.91
N VAL A 339 2.92 -8.90 -14.27
CA VAL A 339 1.76 -8.00 -14.15
C VAL A 339 1.54 -7.61 -12.68
N TYR A 340 1.55 -8.58 -11.75
CA TYR A 340 1.45 -8.31 -10.32
C TYR A 340 2.60 -7.45 -9.78
N LEU A 341 3.80 -7.57 -10.34
CA LEU A 341 4.95 -6.81 -9.88
C LEU A 341 4.93 -5.35 -10.38
N TRP A 342 4.58 -5.16 -11.65
CA TRP A 342 4.65 -3.85 -12.30
C TRP A 342 3.41 -2.99 -12.06
N HIS A 343 2.24 -3.59 -11.78
CA HIS A 343 1.00 -2.82 -11.69
C HIS A 343 1.06 -1.72 -10.65
N TRP A 344 1.61 -2.00 -9.47
CA TRP A 344 1.50 -1.09 -8.35
C TRP A 344 2.32 0.20 -8.53
N PRO A 345 3.64 0.12 -8.85
CA PRO A 345 4.39 1.33 -9.24
C PRO A 345 3.75 2.10 -10.40
N ILE A 346 3.20 1.39 -11.39
CA ILE A 346 2.56 2.03 -12.55
C ILE A 346 1.28 2.76 -12.14
N PHE A 347 0.45 2.17 -11.28
CA PHE A 347 -0.78 2.79 -10.81
C PHE A 347 -0.49 4.06 -9.99
N LEU A 348 0.59 4.06 -9.21
CA LEU A 348 1.04 5.24 -8.46
C LEU A 348 1.66 6.32 -9.36
N ALA A 349 2.43 5.94 -10.38
CA ALA A 349 3.08 6.88 -11.29
C ALA A 349 2.12 7.48 -12.33
N LEU A 350 1.17 6.69 -12.82
CA LEU A 350 0.14 7.10 -13.77
C LEU A 350 -1.13 7.46 -13.00
N ASN A 351 -1.17 8.69 -12.50
CA ASN A 351 -2.21 9.20 -11.61
C ASN A 351 -3.11 10.23 -12.31
N GLY A 352 -4.28 10.51 -11.73
CA GLY A 352 -5.25 11.48 -12.24
C GLY A 352 -4.71 12.90 -12.28
N GLU A 353 -3.85 13.28 -11.34
CA GLU A 353 -3.17 14.58 -11.34
C GLU A 353 -2.37 14.82 -12.64
N ARG A 354 -1.59 13.84 -13.08
CA ARG A 354 -0.69 13.98 -14.24
C ARG A 354 -1.40 13.81 -15.56
N THR A 355 -2.40 12.95 -15.60
CA THR A 355 -3.09 12.57 -16.84
C THR A 355 -4.34 13.39 -17.10
N GLY A 356 -4.94 13.97 -16.05
CA GLY A 356 -6.30 14.53 -16.09
C GLY A 356 -7.40 13.48 -16.27
N TRP A 357 -7.07 12.18 -16.24
CA TRP A 357 -8.02 11.10 -16.47
C TRP A 357 -8.51 10.52 -15.14
N THR A 358 -9.75 10.05 -15.11
CA THR A 358 -10.34 9.36 -13.94
C THR A 358 -11.18 8.16 -14.41
N GLY A 359 -11.55 7.29 -13.46
CA GLY A 359 -12.41 6.14 -13.70
C GLY A 359 -11.84 5.14 -14.71
N LEU A 360 -12.69 4.67 -15.63
CA LEU A 360 -12.35 3.60 -16.57
C LEU A 360 -11.24 3.97 -17.55
N GLY A 361 -11.13 5.25 -17.94
CA GLY A 361 -10.08 5.72 -18.86
C GLY A 361 -8.69 5.58 -18.23
N LEU A 362 -8.54 6.07 -17.00
CA LEU A 362 -7.30 5.93 -16.23
C LEU A 362 -6.99 4.46 -15.94
N PHE A 363 -7.99 3.68 -15.52
CA PHE A 363 -7.83 2.25 -15.25
C PHE A 363 -7.37 1.47 -16.48
N GLY A 364 -7.96 1.71 -17.65
CA GLY A 364 -7.57 1.08 -18.91
C GLY A 364 -6.13 1.40 -19.30
N ALA A 365 -5.72 2.66 -19.16
CA ALA A 365 -4.35 3.10 -19.42
C ALA A 365 -3.33 2.42 -18.49
N ARG A 366 -3.64 2.38 -17.19
CA ARG A 366 -2.83 1.71 -16.17
C ARG A 366 -2.68 0.20 -16.46
N CYS A 367 -3.76 -0.48 -16.80
CA CYS A 367 -3.74 -1.89 -17.18
C CYS A 367 -2.93 -2.14 -18.45
N ALA A 368 -3.14 -1.34 -19.50
CA ALA A 368 -2.44 -1.48 -20.77
C ALA A 368 -0.93 -1.30 -20.60
N LEU A 369 -0.50 -0.26 -19.89
CA LEU A 369 0.91 0.00 -19.60
C LEU A 369 1.53 -1.13 -18.74
N THR A 370 0.79 -1.61 -17.73
CA THR A 370 1.22 -2.73 -16.90
C THR A 370 1.47 -3.99 -17.72
N VAL A 371 0.51 -4.38 -18.56
CA VAL A 371 0.62 -5.58 -19.40
C VAL A 371 1.76 -5.42 -20.41
N ALA A 372 1.92 -4.24 -21.02
CA ALA A 372 2.99 -3.97 -21.96
C ALA A 372 4.38 -4.09 -21.31
N VAL A 373 4.58 -3.45 -20.15
CA VAL A 373 5.85 -3.48 -19.40
C VAL A 373 6.13 -4.89 -18.87
N ALA A 374 5.12 -5.57 -18.31
CA ALA A 374 5.26 -6.95 -17.83
C ALA A 374 5.62 -7.91 -18.97
N PHE A 375 5.00 -7.76 -20.14
CA PHE A 375 5.32 -8.56 -21.32
C PHE A 375 6.74 -8.29 -21.82
N ALA A 376 7.16 -7.02 -21.89
CA ALA A 376 8.52 -6.65 -22.27
C ALA A 376 9.56 -7.22 -21.28
N SER A 377 9.34 -7.05 -19.97
CA SER A 377 10.15 -7.65 -18.89
C SER A 377 10.26 -9.16 -19.06
N TRP A 378 9.12 -9.82 -19.28
CA TRP A 378 9.06 -11.26 -19.45
C TRP A 378 9.85 -11.74 -20.68
N TRP A 379 9.71 -11.06 -21.82
CA TRP A 379 10.33 -11.46 -23.07
C TRP A 379 11.83 -11.14 -23.13
N LEU A 380 12.23 -9.94 -22.66
CA LEU A 380 13.60 -9.44 -22.76
C LEU A 380 14.53 -9.95 -21.66
N ILE A 381 14.01 -10.18 -20.45
CA ILE A 381 14.84 -10.45 -19.27
C ILE A 381 14.52 -11.83 -18.69
N GLU A 382 13.26 -12.08 -18.34
CA GLU A 382 12.91 -13.31 -17.62
C GLU A 382 13.08 -14.56 -18.48
N GLN A 383 12.60 -14.56 -19.73
CA GLN A 383 12.67 -15.72 -20.62
C GLN A 383 14.13 -16.12 -20.94
N PRO A 384 15.03 -15.20 -21.32
CA PRO A 384 16.44 -15.53 -21.54
C PRO A 384 17.09 -16.16 -20.30
N ILE A 385 16.89 -15.57 -19.12
CA ILE A 385 17.49 -16.07 -17.86
C ILE A 385 16.92 -17.44 -17.46
N ARG A 386 15.63 -17.68 -17.70
CA ARG A 386 14.99 -18.97 -17.42
C ARG A 386 15.47 -20.09 -18.34
N ARG A 387 15.71 -19.76 -19.63
CA ARG A 387 16.22 -20.72 -20.63
C ARG A 387 17.72 -20.94 -20.51
N TRP A 388 18.44 -20.02 -19.88
CA TRP A 388 19.87 -20.12 -19.71
C TRP A 388 20.26 -21.30 -18.81
N ARG A 389 21.08 -22.20 -19.35
CA ARG A 389 21.60 -23.40 -18.69
C ARG A 389 23.14 -23.38 -18.66
N PRO A 390 23.76 -22.55 -17.80
CA PRO A 390 25.21 -22.52 -17.69
C PRO A 390 25.74 -23.87 -17.18
N GLU A 391 26.80 -24.37 -17.79
CA GLU A 391 27.37 -25.69 -17.48
C GLU A 391 28.12 -25.74 -16.13
N ARG A 392 28.61 -24.59 -15.62
CA ARG A 392 29.47 -24.51 -14.41
C ARG A 392 29.42 -23.18 -13.64
N VAL A 393 28.23 -22.61 -13.39
CA VAL A 393 28.13 -21.38 -12.56
C VAL A 393 27.44 -21.69 -11.24
N PRO A 394 28.02 -21.30 -10.08
CA PRO A 394 27.34 -21.42 -8.79
C PRO A 394 26.25 -20.34 -8.70
N LEU A 395 25.05 -20.69 -9.16
CA LEU A 395 23.93 -19.76 -9.33
C LEU A 395 23.40 -19.17 -8.02
N LEU A 396 23.61 -19.85 -6.89
CA LEU A 396 23.26 -19.36 -5.56
C LEU A 396 24.13 -18.14 -5.17
N PRO A 397 25.47 -18.24 -5.18
CA PRO A 397 26.35 -17.07 -5.05
C PRO A 397 26.06 -15.95 -6.04
N LEU A 398 25.75 -16.29 -7.31
CA LEU A 398 25.40 -15.27 -8.30
C LEU A 398 24.08 -14.56 -7.96
N ALA A 399 23.03 -15.29 -7.57
CA ALA A 399 21.77 -14.70 -7.14
C ALA A 399 21.97 -13.82 -5.90
N ALA A 400 22.75 -14.29 -4.93
CA ALA A 400 23.11 -13.50 -3.75
C ALA A 400 23.90 -12.24 -4.11
N ALA A 401 24.85 -12.34 -5.04
CA ALA A 401 25.62 -11.19 -5.54
C ALA A 401 24.73 -10.20 -6.29
N THR A 402 23.78 -10.67 -7.11
CA THR A 402 22.80 -9.81 -7.81
C THR A 402 21.91 -9.09 -6.80
N VAL A 403 21.43 -9.77 -5.77
CA VAL A 403 20.66 -9.16 -4.69
C VAL A 403 21.49 -8.13 -3.94
N ALA A 404 22.71 -8.47 -3.55
CA ALA A 404 23.61 -7.57 -2.85
C ALA A 404 23.95 -6.34 -3.69
N THR A 405 24.18 -6.52 -4.99
CA THR A 405 24.46 -5.42 -5.93
C THR A 405 23.23 -4.56 -6.16
N ALA A 406 22.04 -5.15 -6.31
CA ALA A 406 20.80 -4.40 -6.44
C ALA A 406 20.46 -3.62 -5.17
N ALA A 407 20.67 -4.22 -3.99
CA ALA A 407 20.55 -3.56 -2.71
C ALA A 407 21.56 -2.40 -2.60
N ALA A 408 22.84 -2.63 -2.92
CA ALA A 408 23.87 -1.59 -2.90
C ALA A 408 23.57 -0.45 -3.89
N ALA A 409 23.15 -0.76 -5.12
CA ALA A 409 22.72 0.23 -6.10
C ALA A 409 21.52 1.04 -5.59
N THR A 410 20.54 0.39 -4.96
CA THR A 410 19.41 1.08 -4.35
C THR A 410 19.86 1.97 -3.19
N MET A 411 20.81 1.50 -2.36
CA MET A 411 21.39 2.29 -1.27
C MET A 411 22.16 3.52 -1.76
N LEU A 412 22.80 3.43 -2.94
CA LEU A 412 23.56 4.53 -3.56
C LEU A 412 22.64 5.53 -4.26
N VAL A 413 21.58 5.05 -4.92
CA VAL A 413 20.70 5.88 -5.77
C VAL A 413 19.56 6.52 -4.97
N VAL A 414 19.08 5.88 -3.89
CA VAL A 414 17.99 6.40 -3.06
C VAL A 414 18.59 7.14 -1.86
N PRO A 415 18.46 8.48 -1.78
CA PRO A 415 18.99 9.25 -0.66
C PRO A 415 18.43 8.73 0.66
N VAL A 416 19.24 8.76 1.72
CA VAL A 416 18.71 8.61 3.07
C VAL A 416 17.92 9.88 3.36
N GLY A 417 16.58 9.77 3.32
CA GLY A 417 15.76 10.79 3.96
C GLY A 417 16.10 10.79 5.44
N THR A 418 16.85 11.78 5.91
CA THR A 418 17.16 12.01 7.32
C THR A 418 15.93 12.59 8.05
N GLY A 419 14.78 11.92 7.91
CA GLY A 419 13.63 12.14 8.76
C GLY A 419 13.63 11.01 9.79
N PRO A 420 13.52 11.29 11.10
CA PRO A 420 13.21 10.23 12.05
C PRO A 420 11.92 9.55 11.58
N GLY A 421 11.80 8.24 11.82
CA GLY A 421 10.60 7.47 11.50
C GLY A 421 9.43 7.93 12.36
N LEU A 422 8.89 9.12 12.11
CA LEU A 422 7.86 9.78 12.90
C LEU A 422 6.47 9.39 12.42
N ARG A 423 6.26 8.07 12.27
CA ARG A 423 4.90 7.52 12.33
C ARG A 423 4.45 7.27 13.78
N GLU A 424 5.36 7.40 14.76
CA GLU A 424 5.04 7.30 16.20
C GLU A 424 4.45 8.59 16.81
N VAL A 425 4.42 9.71 16.08
CA VAL A 425 3.67 10.90 16.53
C VAL A 425 2.28 10.78 15.93
N GLY A 426 1.23 10.81 16.74
CA GLY A 426 -0.18 10.67 16.35
C GLY A 426 -0.73 11.81 15.46
N LEU A 427 0.04 12.21 14.46
CA LEU A 427 -0.34 13.14 13.42
C LEU A 427 -1.23 12.44 12.38
N PRO A 428 -2.22 13.13 11.82
CA PRO A 428 -2.99 12.62 10.69
C PRO A 428 -2.09 12.20 9.51
N PRO A 429 -2.46 11.15 8.74
CA PRO A 429 -1.72 10.74 7.55
C PRO A 429 -1.54 11.91 6.58
N GLY A 430 -0.34 12.09 6.03
CA GLY A 430 -0.08 13.15 5.05
C GLY A 430 0.24 14.53 5.66
N VAL A 431 0.30 14.65 6.99
CA VAL A 431 0.98 15.77 7.65
C VAL A 431 2.48 15.50 7.63
N SER A 432 3.25 16.43 7.05
CA SER A 432 4.71 16.29 6.89
C SER A 432 5.39 15.90 8.22
N ALA A 433 6.27 14.90 8.21
CA ALA A 433 7.03 14.42 9.38
C ALA A 433 7.83 15.55 10.09
N VAL A 434 8.08 16.66 9.40
CA VAL A 434 8.70 17.88 9.94
C VAL A 434 7.84 18.50 11.05
N ALA A 435 6.51 18.44 10.92
CA ALA A 435 5.54 18.91 11.91
C ALA A 435 5.58 18.12 13.23
N ALA A 436 6.11 16.90 13.21
CA ALA A 436 6.16 16.01 14.38
C ALA A 436 7.33 16.28 15.34
N VAL A 437 8.34 17.07 14.93
CA VAL A 437 9.63 17.16 15.65
C VAL A 437 9.78 18.43 16.47
N SER A 438 8.85 19.38 16.40
CA SER A 438 9.01 20.63 17.14
C SER A 438 7.66 21.12 17.68
N PRO A 439 7.38 20.87 18.98
CA PRO A 439 6.42 21.71 19.69
C PRO A 439 6.90 23.16 19.57
N SER A 440 5.98 24.09 19.33
CA SER A 440 6.29 25.52 19.39
C SER A 440 6.90 25.82 20.78
N PRO A 441 8.10 26.45 20.86
CA PRO A 441 8.63 26.89 22.14
C PRO A 441 7.64 27.88 22.77
N PRO A 442 7.36 27.84 24.08
CA PRO A 442 6.61 28.90 24.72
C PRO A 442 7.37 30.22 24.54
N GLY A 443 6.80 31.15 23.78
CA GLY A 443 7.34 32.49 23.62
C GLY A 443 7.41 33.18 24.99
N GLN A 444 8.54 33.83 25.28
CA GLN A 444 8.64 34.64 26.50
C GLN A 444 7.71 35.86 26.41
N PRO A 445 7.02 36.23 27.50
CA PRO A 445 6.13 37.40 27.51
C PRO A 445 6.92 38.67 27.19
N GLY A 446 6.38 39.48 26.27
CA GLY A 446 6.93 40.78 25.91
C GLY A 446 6.70 41.85 26.99
N PRO A 447 7.39 43.01 26.93
CA PRO A 447 7.25 44.08 27.91
C PRO A 447 5.86 44.76 27.87
N ALA A 448 5.50 45.41 28.97
CA ALA A 448 4.27 46.18 29.13
C ALA A 448 4.21 47.44 28.22
N PRO A 449 3.02 48.04 28.00
CA PRO A 449 2.75 48.91 26.86
C PRO A 449 3.40 50.30 26.96
N GLY A 450 3.87 50.81 25.82
CA GLY A 450 4.31 52.18 25.57
C GLY A 450 4.13 52.54 24.07
N PRO A 451 4.28 53.82 23.68
CA PRO A 451 4.22 54.21 22.27
C PRO A 451 5.27 53.47 21.44
N ARG A 452 4.91 53.13 20.18
CA ARG A 452 5.74 52.37 19.24
C ARG A 452 7.16 52.92 19.17
N ASP A 453 8.12 52.16 19.65
CA ASP A 453 9.55 52.43 19.46
C ASP A 453 9.89 52.15 17.99
N PRO A 454 10.34 53.14 17.20
CA PRO A 454 10.77 52.94 15.82
C PRO A 454 11.91 51.93 15.65
N ASN A 455 12.62 51.62 16.74
CA ASN A 455 13.69 50.62 16.76
C ASN A 455 13.21 49.20 17.09
N GLN A 456 11.92 48.99 17.36
CA GLN A 456 11.36 47.66 17.59
C GLN A 456 10.87 47.00 16.29
N PRO A 457 11.10 45.68 16.11
CA PRO A 457 10.64 44.95 14.94
C PRO A 457 9.11 44.83 14.90
N PHE A 458 8.54 44.92 13.70
CA PHE A 458 7.11 44.75 13.45
C PHE A 458 6.66 43.33 13.85
N THR A 459 5.84 43.24 14.90
CA THR A 459 5.48 41.96 15.52
C THR A 459 4.23 41.38 14.88
N VAL A 460 4.30 40.11 14.47
CA VAL A 460 3.22 39.35 13.83
C VAL A 460 2.94 38.10 14.66
N SER A 461 1.74 37.97 15.22
CA SER A 461 1.33 36.71 15.86
C SER A 461 0.57 35.84 14.85
N VAL A 462 1.04 34.62 14.62
CA VAL A 462 0.49 33.71 13.62
C VAL A 462 -0.34 32.62 14.28
N PHE A 463 -1.62 32.54 13.91
CA PHE A 463 -2.58 31.54 14.40
C PHE A 463 -3.00 30.65 13.23
N GLY A 464 -3.19 29.35 13.50
CA GLY A 464 -3.58 28.42 12.45
C GLY A 464 -3.23 26.97 12.71
N ASP A 465 -3.08 26.24 11.62
CA ASP A 465 -2.79 24.80 11.61
C ASP A 465 -1.37 24.48 11.06
N SER A 466 -1.20 23.29 10.47
CA SER A 466 0.05 22.84 9.90
C SER A 466 0.54 23.67 8.71
N ILE A 467 -0.35 24.36 7.99
CA ILE A 467 0.01 25.29 6.91
C ILE A 467 0.70 26.52 7.50
N GLY A 468 0.11 27.11 8.55
CA GLY A 468 0.70 28.23 9.28
C GLY A 468 2.01 27.83 9.95
N TRP A 469 2.04 26.67 10.59
CA TRP A 469 3.24 26.12 11.21
C TRP A 469 4.38 25.93 10.19
N THR A 470 4.07 25.37 9.02
CA THR A 470 5.10 25.14 7.99
C THR A 470 5.65 26.45 7.42
N LEU A 471 4.79 27.46 7.25
CA LEU A 471 5.24 28.81 6.90
C LEU A 471 6.24 29.30 7.96
N MET A 472 5.82 29.31 9.23
CA MET A 472 6.63 29.75 10.36
C MET A 472 7.97 29.01 10.48
N HIS A 473 7.95 27.69 10.32
CA HIS A 473 9.13 26.84 10.44
C HIS A 473 10.18 27.12 9.36
N TYR A 474 9.76 27.46 8.14
CA TYR A 474 10.65 27.72 7.02
C TYR A 474 10.91 29.21 6.74
N LEU A 475 10.31 30.11 7.52
CA LEU A 475 10.59 31.54 7.41
C LEU A 475 12.07 31.80 7.75
N PRO A 476 12.85 32.39 6.83
CA PRO A 476 14.22 32.80 7.15
C PRO A 476 14.18 34.00 8.13
N PRO A 477 15.29 34.29 8.84
CA PRO A 477 15.42 35.51 9.62
C PRO A 477 15.03 36.72 8.78
N THR A 478 14.05 37.48 9.25
CA THR A 478 13.41 38.57 8.49
C THR A 478 13.70 39.90 9.19
N PRO A 479 14.69 40.68 8.73
CA PRO A 479 15.04 41.95 9.35
C PRO A 479 13.84 42.90 9.46
N GLY A 480 13.60 43.45 10.64
CA GLY A 480 12.49 44.37 10.90
C GLY A 480 11.14 43.70 11.19
N PHE A 481 11.05 42.37 11.18
CA PHE A 481 9.87 41.61 11.60
C PHE A 481 10.18 40.67 12.76
N ARG A 482 9.20 40.45 13.63
CA ARG A 482 9.23 39.42 14.68
C ARG A 482 7.96 38.59 14.58
N PHE A 483 8.09 37.34 14.13
CA PHE A 483 6.96 36.42 14.06
C PHE A 483 6.85 35.57 15.33
N ILE A 484 5.65 35.41 15.86
CA ILE A 484 5.31 34.60 17.03
C ILE A 484 4.37 33.48 16.58
N ASP A 485 4.74 32.23 16.84
CA ASP A 485 4.00 31.05 16.36
C ASP A 485 3.03 30.51 17.41
N HIS A 486 1.73 30.58 17.12
CA HIS A 486 0.64 29.98 17.92
C HIS A 486 -0.13 28.89 17.17
N THR A 487 0.46 28.38 16.10
CA THR A 487 -0.18 27.37 15.25
C THR A 487 -0.22 26.02 15.95
N VAL A 488 -1.29 25.26 15.70
CA VAL A 488 -1.45 23.90 16.18
C VAL A 488 -1.77 23.01 15.00
N ILE A 489 -0.78 22.24 14.56
CA ILE A 489 -0.87 21.25 13.48
C ILE A 489 -2.14 20.43 13.64
N GLY A 490 -2.86 20.16 12.55
CA GLY A 490 -3.99 19.24 12.57
C GLY A 490 -5.26 19.71 13.30
N CYS A 491 -5.34 21.00 13.68
CA CYS A 491 -6.52 21.55 14.34
C CYS A 491 -7.37 22.42 13.40
N SER A 492 -8.68 22.22 13.47
CA SER A 492 -9.72 23.08 12.87
C SER A 492 -10.27 24.08 13.88
N LEU A 493 -11.07 25.03 13.37
CA LEU A 493 -12.02 25.79 14.19
C LEU A 493 -13.16 24.94 14.74
N VAL A 494 -13.54 23.88 14.01
CA VAL A 494 -14.56 22.90 14.44
C VAL A 494 -14.06 22.11 15.64
N ARG A 495 -14.92 21.93 16.64
CA ARG A 495 -14.58 21.33 17.94
C ARG A 495 -15.31 19.99 18.16
N GLY A 496 -14.61 19.02 18.72
CA GLY A 496 -15.18 17.84 19.40
C GLY A 496 -15.81 16.74 18.54
N THR A 497 -15.60 16.73 17.22
CA THR A 497 -16.25 15.73 16.34
C THR A 497 -15.29 14.97 15.42
N PRO A 498 -15.56 13.68 15.13
CA PRO A 498 -14.81 12.93 14.15
C PRO A 498 -14.83 13.59 12.77
N TYR A 499 -13.76 13.38 12.01
CA TYR A 499 -13.62 13.91 10.66
C TYR A 499 -13.03 12.86 9.71
N SER A 500 -13.30 12.99 8.40
CA SER A 500 -12.74 12.13 7.37
C SER A 500 -11.64 12.88 6.63
N TYR A 501 -10.43 12.31 6.62
CA TYR A 501 -9.28 12.88 5.93
C TYR A 501 -8.62 11.80 5.08
N ILE A 502 -8.52 12.05 3.77
CA ILE A 502 -7.95 11.13 2.79
C ILE A 502 -8.58 9.73 2.93
N GLY A 503 -9.91 9.69 3.09
CA GLY A 503 -10.68 8.45 3.25
C GLY A 503 -10.53 7.75 4.60
N GLN A 504 -9.84 8.32 5.58
CA GLN A 504 -9.73 7.80 6.94
C GLN A 504 -10.60 8.59 7.91
N THR A 505 -11.39 7.90 8.73
CA THR A 505 -12.06 8.52 9.88
C THR A 505 -11.08 8.69 11.02
N LEU A 506 -10.92 9.93 11.48
CA LEU A 506 -10.02 10.33 12.55
C LEU A 506 -10.79 11.04 13.65
N GLU A 507 -10.36 10.84 14.89
CA GLU A 507 -10.90 11.53 16.06
C GLU A 507 -10.25 12.89 16.24
N GLN A 508 -11.04 13.87 16.69
CA GLN A 508 -10.50 15.18 17.06
C GLN A 508 -9.61 15.05 18.29
N ARG A 509 -8.41 15.63 18.22
CA ARG A 509 -7.55 15.71 19.41
C ARG A 509 -8.11 16.74 20.38
N ALA A 510 -8.15 16.38 21.66
CA ALA A 510 -8.67 17.23 22.73
C ALA A 510 -7.96 18.60 22.81
N GLU A 511 -6.68 18.65 22.45
CA GLU A 511 -5.93 19.90 22.36
C GLU A 511 -6.53 20.87 21.34
N CYS A 512 -7.21 20.44 20.29
CA CYS A 512 -7.80 21.37 19.32
C CYS A 512 -9.02 22.11 19.88
N ASP A 513 -9.76 21.53 20.82
CA ASP A 513 -11.03 22.08 21.29
C ASP A 513 -10.88 23.33 22.18
N ALA A 514 -9.71 23.47 22.81
CA ALA A 514 -9.41 24.57 23.73
C ALA A 514 -8.84 25.83 23.04
N TRP A 515 -8.89 25.91 21.70
CA TRP A 515 -8.37 27.06 20.96
C TRP A 515 -8.96 28.41 21.38
N PRO A 516 -10.27 28.58 21.72
CA PRO A 516 -10.81 29.90 22.05
C PRO A 516 -10.14 30.52 23.29
N GLY A 517 -9.96 29.70 24.33
CA GLY A 517 -9.28 30.13 25.56
C GLY A 517 -7.80 30.42 25.33
N ARG A 518 -7.11 29.53 24.59
CA ARG A 518 -5.69 29.73 24.27
C ARG A 518 -5.44 31.00 23.46
N TRP A 519 -6.18 31.21 22.38
CA TRP A 519 -5.99 32.37 21.50
C TRP A 519 -6.28 33.67 22.23
N THR A 520 -7.28 33.68 23.13
CA THR A 520 -7.56 34.84 24.01
C THR A 520 -6.35 35.19 24.90
N THR A 521 -5.73 34.18 25.52
CA THR A 521 -4.55 34.40 26.34
C THR A 521 -3.35 34.86 25.51
N GLN A 522 -3.09 34.21 24.38
CA GLN A 522 -1.95 34.47 23.50
C GLN A 522 -1.99 35.90 22.92
N ILE A 523 -3.14 36.32 22.37
CA ILE A 523 -3.24 37.66 21.78
C ILE A 523 -3.13 38.77 22.84
N GLY A 524 -3.66 38.53 24.04
CA GLY A 524 -3.56 39.46 25.16
C GLY A 524 -2.13 39.62 25.69
N GLN A 525 -1.32 38.54 25.63
CA GLN A 525 0.08 38.53 26.05
C GLN A 525 1.01 39.16 25.01
N ASP A 526 0.82 38.84 23.74
CA ASP A 526 1.73 39.26 22.67
C ASP A 526 1.62 40.75 22.33
N ARG A 527 0.39 41.27 22.30
CA ARG A 527 0.03 42.60 21.78
C ARG A 527 0.77 42.93 20.46
N PRO A 528 0.58 42.14 19.40
CA PRO A 528 1.32 42.29 18.15
C PRO A 528 0.85 43.54 17.37
N ASP A 529 1.62 43.97 16.37
CA ASP A 529 1.19 44.99 15.41
C ASP A 529 0.09 44.45 14.49
N VAL A 530 0.17 43.16 14.15
CA VAL A 530 -0.82 42.45 13.33
C VAL A 530 -0.94 40.99 13.78
N ALA A 531 -2.16 40.45 13.72
CA ALA A 531 -2.40 39.02 13.88
C ALA A 531 -2.68 38.38 12.52
N LEU A 532 -1.94 37.34 12.16
CA LEU A 532 -2.12 36.59 10.92
C LEU A 532 -2.85 35.28 11.20
N LEU A 533 -3.97 35.06 10.52
CA LEU A 533 -4.80 33.85 10.66
C LEU A 533 -4.72 32.99 9.39
N ILE A 534 -4.20 31.78 9.52
CA ILE A 534 -4.05 30.79 8.43
C ILE A 534 -4.84 29.52 8.80
N ILE A 535 -6.07 29.43 8.28
CA ILE A 535 -7.03 28.34 8.56
C ILE A 535 -7.78 27.97 7.27
N GLY A 536 -8.32 26.75 7.20
CA GLY A 536 -9.16 26.31 6.09
C GLY A 536 -8.94 24.88 5.65
N ARG A 537 -7.75 24.30 5.87
CA ARG A 537 -7.49 22.93 5.43
C ARG A 537 -8.46 21.96 6.09
N TRP A 538 -8.61 22.07 7.41
CA TRP A 538 -9.44 21.18 8.21
C TRP A 538 -10.93 21.55 8.20
N GLU A 539 -11.29 22.71 7.64
CA GLU A 539 -12.69 23.13 7.43
C GLU A 539 -13.29 22.55 6.12
N THR A 540 -12.44 22.12 5.19
CA THR A 540 -12.86 21.52 3.91
C THR A 540 -13.11 20.00 3.98
N VAL A 541 -12.75 19.36 5.08
CA VAL A 541 -12.92 17.90 5.28
C VAL A 541 -14.38 17.55 5.58
N ASP A 542 -14.74 16.28 5.38
CA ASP A 542 -16.02 15.77 5.90
C ASP A 542 -15.94 15.67 7.43
N ARG A 543 -17.00 16.06 8.13
CA ARG A 543 -17.07 16.02 9.60
C ARG A 543 -18.40 15.49 10.07
N VAL A 544 -18.39 14.91 11.27
CA VAL A 544 -19.63 14.67 11.99
C VAL A 544 -20.09 15.99 12.62
N ASN A 545 -21.33 16.39 12.39
CA ASN A 545 -22.00 17.47 13.13
C ASN A 545 -23.40 16.98 13.50
N GLU A 546 -23.79 17.14 14.76
CA GLU A 546 -25.10 16.65 15.27
C GLU A 546 -25.37 15.16 14.96
N GLY A 547 -24.31 14.34 14.96
CA GLY A 547 -24.39 12.89 14.71
C GLY A 547 -24.49 12.49 13.23
N GLN A 548 -24.42 13.44 12.29
CA GLN A 548 -24.45 13.18 10.84
C GLN A 548 -23.15 13.60 10.17
N TRP A 549 -22.72 12.84 9.16
CA TRP A 549 -21.62 13.25 8.28
C TRP A 549 -22.08 14.41 7.40
N THR A 550 -21.34 15.51 7.44
CA THR A 550 -21.60 16.75 6.73
C THR A 550 -20.28 17.36 6.26
N HIS A 551 -20.35 18.48 5.54
CA HIS A 551 -19.21 19.22 5.03
C HIS A 551 -19.61 20.65 4.69
N ILE A 552 -18.62 21.50 4.40
CA ILE A 552 -18.88 22.85 3.92
C ILE A 552 -19.75 22.84 2.65
N GLY A 553 -20.75 23.72 2.61
CA GLY A 553 -21.83 23.74 1.61
C GLY A 553 -23.14 23.12 2.09
N ASP A 554 -23.14 22.43 3.24
CA ASP A 554 -24.36 22.07 3.96
C ASP A 554 -24.82 23.26 4.82
N PRO A 555 -26.07 23.76 4.67
CA PRO A 555 -26.54 24.94 5.39
C PRO A 555 -26.37 24.89 6.92
N THR A 556 -26.58 23.72 7.54
CA THR A 556 -26.48 23.58 9.00
C THR A 556 -25.03 23.66 9.46
N PHE A 557 -24.13 23.02 8.71
CA PHE A 557 -22.70 23.05 9.03
C PHE A 557 -22.06 24.40 8.69
N ASP A 558 -22.49 25.04 7.60
CA ASP A 558 -22.05 26.38 7.21
C ASP A 558 -22.40 27.43 8.27
N ALA A 559 -23.60 27.34 8.86
CA ALA A 559 -23.99 28.22 9.96
C ALA A 559 -23.07 28.04 11.19
N TYR A 560 -22.74 26.80 11.53
CA TYR A 560 -21.81 26.48 12.62
C TYR A 560 -20.38 26.97 12.32
N LEU A 561 -19.84 26.69 11.13
CA LEU A 561 -18.52 27.15 10.71
C LEU A 561 -18.44 28.67 10.72
N ASN A 562 -19.46 29.36 10.19
CA ASN A 562 -19.50 30.80 10.18
C ASN A 562 -19.51 31.36 11.62
N PHE A 563 -20.29 30.76 12.53
CA PHE A 563 -20.29 31.16 13.94
C PHE A 563 -18.92 31.02 14.60
N GLU A 564 -18.22 29.88 14.43
CA GLU A 564 -16.87 29.69 14.99
C GLU A 564 -15.83 30.62 14.32
N LEU A 565 -15.97 30.91 13.03
CA LEU A 565 -15.13 31.89 12.32
C LEU A 565 -15.30 33.30 12.89
N HIS A 566 -16.54 33.77 13.08
CA HIS A 566 -16.78 35.08 13.72
C HIS A 566 -16.24 35.12 15.15
N ARG A 567 -16.37 34.02 15.91
CA ARG A 567 -15.75 33.90 17.24
C ARG A 567 -14.23 34.04 17.15
N ALA A 568 -13.59 33.36 16.20
CA ALA A 568 -12.14 33.44 15.99
C ALA A 568 -11.69 34.88 15.71
N LEU A 569 -12.36 35.55 14.77
CA LEU A 569 -12.05 36.96 14.43
C LEU A 569 -12.25 37.90 15.61
N ASN A 570 -13.32 37.71 16.40
CA ASN A 570 -13.58 38.50 17.61
C ASN A 570 -12.51 38.29 18.69
N ILE A 571 -12.05 37.05 18.89
CA ILE A 571 -11.01 36.73 19.89
C ILE A 571 -9.68 37.35 19.47
N VAL A 572 -9.24 37.10 18.22
CA VAL A 572 -7.96 37.57 17.71
C VAL A 572 -7.94 39.11 17.55
N GLY A 573 -9.08 39.73 17.26
CA GLY A 573 -9.21 41.19 17.18
C GLY A 573 -9.51 41.88 18.52
N SER A 574 -9.63 41.14 19.63
CA SER A 574 -10.15 41.67 20.91
C SER A 574 -9.30 42.79 21.54
N THR A 575 -8.03 42.88 21.18
CA THR A 575 -7.10 43.93 21.65
C THR A 575 -7.09 45.19 20.79
N GLY A 576 -7.91 45.24 19.73
CA GLY A 576 -7.91 46.32 18.74
C GLY A 576 -6.83 46.19 17.67
N VAL A 577 -6.08 45.07 17.67
CA VAL A 577 -5.07 44.76 16.65
C VAL A 577 -5.70 44.52 15.28
N ARG A 578 -4.98 44.89 14.21
CA ARG A 578 -5.36 44.54 12.84
C ARG A 578 -5.21 43.03 12.66
N VAL A 579 -6.24 42.38 12.11
CA VAL A 579 -6.21 40.94 11.81
C VAL A 579 -6.12 40.75 10.29
N MET A 580 -5.16 39.97 9.81
CA MET A 580 -5.03 39.59 8.41
C MET A 580 -5.37 38.11 8.27
N VAL A 581 -6.36 37.79 7.43
CA VAL A 581 -6.84 36.42 7.21
C VAL A 581 -6.37 35.92 5.85
N ALA A 582 -5.70 34.77 5.81
CA ALA A 582 -5.25 34.17 4.57
C ALA A 582 -6.33 33.29 3.93
N THR A 583 -6.55 33.42 2.63
CA THR A 583 -7.37 32.45 1.87
C THR A 583 -6.69 31.08 1.80
N VAL A 584 -7.45 30.00 1.80
CA VAL A 584 -6.88 28.66 1.73
C VAL A 584 -6.51 28.32 0.27
N PRO A 585 -5.25 27.94 -0.04
CA PRO A 585 -4.85 27.52 -1.37
C PRO A 585 -5.48 26.18 -1.75
N TYR A 586 -5.70 25.96 -3.06
CA TYR A 586 -6.01 24.62 -3.54
C TYR A 586 -4.90 23.65 -3.14
N SER A 587 -5.30 22.45 -2.75
CA SER A 587 -4.42 21.42 -2.21
C SER A 587 -4.56 20.13 -3.00
N ARG A 588 -3.56 19.26 -2.88
CA ARG A 588 -3.57 17.92 -3.48
C ARG A 588 -2.81 16.94 -2.58
N GLY A 589 -3.46 16.49 -1.52
CA GLY A 589 -2.91 15.55 -0.54
C GLY A 589 -2.92 14.09 -1.01
N GLY A 590 -3.69 13.76 -2.05
CA GLY A 590 -3.74 12.44 -2.66
C GLY A 590 -4.86 12.29 -3.69
N GLU A 591 -5.02 11.08 -4.22
CA GLU A 591 -6.16 10.73 -5.06
C GLU A 591 -6.76 9.39 -4.62
N LYS A 592 -8.05 9.23 -4.89
CA LYS A 592 -8.74 7.95 -4.78
C LYS A 592 -8.17 6.98 -5.83
N PRO A 593 -8.32 5.66 -5.64
CA PRO A 593 -7.84 4.67 -6.60
C PRO A 593 -8.36 4.86 -8.04
N ASP A 594 -9.50 5.51 -8.22
CA ASP A 594 -10.06 5.83 -9.54
C ASP A 594 -9.53 7.16 -10.14
N GLY A 595 -8.58 7.82 -9.48
CA GLY A 595 -7.97 9.09 -9.89
C GLY A 595 -8.75 10.34 -9.49
N ARG A 596 -9.93 10.22 -8.86
CA ARG A 596 -10.66 11.39 -8.36
C ARG A 596 -10.01 11.96 -7.11
N LEU A 597 -10.20 13.26 -6.90
CA LEU A 597 -9.75 13.92 -5.68
C LEU A 597 -10.55 13.46 -4.46
N TYR A 598 -9.90 13.50 -3.30
CA TYR A 598 -10.60 13.44 -2.03
C TYR A 598 -11.48 14.69 -1.85
N PRO A 599 -12.59 14.58 -1.09
CA PRO A 599 -13.53 15.69 -0.95
C PRO A 599 -12.88 17.01 -0.54
N GLU A 600 -11.95 17.00 0.41
CA GLU A 600 -11.21 18.16 0.92
C GLU A 600 -10.26 18.81 -0.11
N ASP A 601 -9.90 18.09 -1.18
CA ASP A 601 -9.06 18.61 -2.27
C ASP A 601 -9.93 19.12 -3.44
N GLN A 602 -11.26 19.03 -3.36
CA GLN A 602 -12.14 19.53 -4.42
C GLN A 602 -12.14 21.07 -4.44
N PRO A 603 -11.93 21.69 -5.61
CA PRO A 603 -11.93 23.15 -5.74
C PRO A 603 -13.18 23.83 -5.18
N ASP A 604 -14.35 23.21 -5.32
CA ASP A 604 -15.61 23.78 -4.85
C ASP A 604 -15.63 23.98 -3.33
N ARG A 605 -15.08 23.04 -2.54
CA ARG A 605 -14.99 23.18 -1.08
C ARG A 605 -14.06 24.30 -0.66
N VAL A 606 -12.90 24.38 -1.33
CA VAL A 606 -11.92 25.46 -1.14
C VAL A 606 -12.57 26.81 -1.47
N ASN A 607 -13.33 26.88 -2.56
CA ASN A 607 -14.02 28.10 -3.00
C ASN A 607 -15.13 28.53 -2.04
N GLN A 608 -15.92 27.58 -1.53
CA GLN A 608 -16.95 27.86 -0.52
C GLN A 608 -16.32 28.41 0.77
N TRP A 609 -15.24 27.80 1.25
CA TRP A 609 -14.53 28.29 2.44
C TRP A 609 -13.96 29.69 2.21
N ASN A 610 -13.30 29.89 1.09
CA ASN A 610 -12.73 31.18 0.71
C ASN A 610 -13.78 32.27 0.50
N THR A 611 -15.00 31.91 0.14
CA THR A 611 -16.15 32.83 0.07
C THR A 611 -16.64 33.19 1.46
N MET A 612 -16.78 32.19 2.36
CA MET A 612 -17.14 32.41 3.76
C MET A 612 -16.14 33.31 4.47
N LEU A 613 -14.83 33.11 4.27
CA LEU A 613 -13.77 33.97 4.78
C LEU A 613 -13.96 35.43 4.32
N ARG A 614 -14.13 35.66 3.01
CA ARG A 614 -14.32 37.02 2.46
C ARG A 614 -15.55 37.71 3.03
N ASN A 615 -16.66 36.98 3.15
CA ASN A 615 -17.90 37.51 3.72
C ASN A 615 -17.74 37.89 5.20
N ALA A 616 -17.09 37.03 6.00
CA ALA A 616 -16.83 37.31 7.40
C ALA A 616 -15.91 38.53 7.57
N VAL A 617 -14.82 38.60 6.80
CA VAL A 617 -13.89 39.75 6.80
C VAL A 617 -14.62 41.05 6.47
N GLY A 618 -15.50 41.06 5.47
CA GLY A 618 -16.28 42.25 5.08
C GLY A 618 -17.21 42.80 6.18
N GLN A 619 -17.48 42.03 7.23
CA GLN A 619 -18.30 42.44 8.37
C GLN A 619 -17.47 42.99 9.55
N HIS A 620 -16.12 42.94 9.46
CA HIS A 620 -15.22 43.38 10.53
C HIS A 620 -14.28 44.48 10.04
N PRO A 621 -14.42 45.73 10.52
CA PRO A 621 -13.66 46.87 9.96
C PRO A 621 -12.14 46.80 10.21
N ASN A 622 -11.69 46.07 11.24
CA ASN A 622 -10.26 45.91 11.58
C ASN A 622 -9.64 44.63 11.01
N VAL A 623 -10.37 43.91 10.15
CA VAL A 623 -9.92 42.64 9.56
C VAL A 623 -9.69 42.84 8.07
N GLY A 624 -8.51 42.44 7.59
CA GLY A 624 -8.16 42.40 6.17
C GLY A 624 -7.99 40.96 5.67
N ILE A 625 -7.95 40.80 4.35
CA ILE A 625 -7.72 39.52 3.69
C ILE A 625 -6.42 39.55 2.89
N ILE A 626 -5.66 38.46 2.95
CA ILE A 626 -4.52 38.21 2.05
C ILE A 626 -4.86 37.02 1.15
N ASP A 627 -4.73 37.19 -0.16
CA ASP A 627 -5.13 36.14 -1.12
C ASP A 627 -4.01 35.13 -1.38
N LEU A 628 -3.72 34.34 -0.34
CA LEU A 628 -2.71 33.28 -0.37
C LEU A 628 -3.07 32.18 -1.39
N ASN A 629 -4.37 31.91 -1.61
CA ASN A 629 -4.86 31.04 -2.68
C ASN A 629 -4.38 31.54 -4.04
N LYS A 630 -4.69 32.80 -4.40
CA LYS A 630 -4.25 33.37 -5.68
C LYS A 630 -2.73 33.39 -5.82
N LYS A 631 -1.99 33.67 -4.74
CA LYS A 631 -0.52 33.70 -4.77
C LYS A 631 0.09 32.32 -5.05
N LEU A 632 -0.48 31.26 -4.49
CA LEU A 632 0.06 29.89 -4.61
C LEU A 632 -0.61 29.07 -5.72
N CYS A 633 -1.72 29.54 -6.27
CA CYS A 633 -2.49 28.94 -7.34
C CYS A 633 -2.89 30.00 -8.37
N PRO A 634 -1.92 30.63 -9.07
CA PRO A 634 -2.15 31.80 -9.92
C PRO A 634 -3.13 31.53 -11.08
N ASP A 635 -3.16 30.29 -11.59
CA ASP A 635 -4.04 29.88 -12.70
C ASP A 635 -5.44 29.43 -12.22
N GLY A 636 -5.77 29.61 -10.94
CA GLY A 636 -7.04 29.15 -10.38
C GLY A 636 -7.15 27.63 -10.22
N VAL A 637 -6.03 26.91 -10.32
CA VAL A 637 -5.92 25.47 -10.10
C VAL A 637 -4.71 25.16 -9.21
N TYR A 638 -4.73 24.01 -8.54
CA TYR A 638 -3.58 23.54 -7.78
C TYR A 638 -2.33 23.44 -8.67
N THR A 639 -1.19 23.91 -8.14
CA THR A 639 0.13 23.67 -8.72
C THR A 639 1.16 23.39 -7.62
N ALA A 640 2.07 22.45 -7.88
CA ALA A 640 3.22 22.20 -7.02
C ALA A 640 4.38 23.18 -7.26
N LYS A 641 4.36 23.91 -8.38
CA LYS A 641 5.41 24.84 -8.80
C LYS A 641 4.84 26.19 -9.21
N VAL A 642 5.47 27.27 -8.75
CA VAL A 642 5.18 28.64 -9.18
C VAL A 642 6.51 29.30 -9.54
N ASP A 643 6.57 29.99 -10.68
CA ASP A 643 7.78 30.63 -11.20
C ASP A 643 9.00 29.67 -11.29
N GLY A 644 8.76 28.39 -11.60
CA GLY A 644 9.78 27.34 -11.67
C GLY A 644 10.24 26.81 -10.30
N ILE A 645 9.81 27.40 -9.19
CA ILE A 645 10.15 26.98 -7.83
C ILE A 645 9.12 25.95 -7.35
N LYS A 646 9.58 24.83 -6.80
CA LYS A 646 8.71 23.87 -6.11
C LYS A 646 8.26 24.50 -4.80
N VAL A 647 7.01 24.94 -4.72
CA VAL A 647 6.43 25.62 -3.55
C VAL A 647 5.63 24.69 -2.64
N ARG A 648 5.37 23.44 -3.06
CA ARG A 648 4.67 22.43 -2.26
C ARG A 648 5.51 21.17 -2.06
N SER A 649 5.63 20.70 -0.83
CA SER A 649 6.37 19.47 -0.49
C SER A 649 5.52 18.21 -0.72
N ASP A 650 4.26 18.27 -0.28
CA ASP A 650 3.31 17.16 -0.24
C ASP A 650 1.92 17.51 -0.82
N GLY A 651 1.86 18.62 -1.57
CA GLY A 651 0.63 19.14 -2.15
C GLY A 651 -0.24 19.95 -1.20
N VAL A 652 0.16 20.10 0.07
CA VAL A 652 -0.48 20.99 1.04
C VAL A 652 0.53 22.01 1.58
N HIS A 653 1.67 21.55 2.08
CA HIS A 653 2.62 22.33 2.86
C HIS A 653 3.69 23.01 2.00
N LEU A 654 4.18 24.17 2.45
CA LEU A 654 5.27 24.89 1.80
C LEU A 654 6.59 24.12 1.87
N THR A 655 7.41 24.24 0.82
CA THR A 655 8.84 23.89 0.88
C THR A 655 9.65 25.03 1.50
N PRO A 656 10.90 24.77 1.95
CA PRO A 656 11.82 25.83 2.37
C PRO A 656 12.00 26.92 1.30
N GLU A 657 12.18 26.51 0.05
CA GLU A 657 12.33 27.43 -1.09
C GLU A 657 11.04 28.22 -1.35
N GLY A 658 9.88 27.57 -1.18
CA GLY A 658 8.57 28.18 -1.33
C GLY A 658 8.28 29.23 -0.27
N ALA A 659 8.62 28.96 0.99
CA ALA A 659 8.48 29.94 2.07
C ALA A 659 9.39 31.16 1.84
N LYS A 660 10.64 30.94 1.43
CA LYS A 660 11.58 32.02 1.06
C LYS A 660 11.08 32.86 -0.12
N TRP A 661 10.49 32.24 -1.14
CA TRP A 661 9.90 32.94 -2.28
C TRP A 661 8.63 33.72 -1.89
N LEU A 662 7.84 33.22 -0.94
CA LEU A 662 6.61 33.85 -0.48
C LEU A 662 6.88 35.07 0.41
N LEU A 663 8.00 35.10 1.13
CA LEU A 663 8.31 36.09 2.16
C LEU A 663 8.14 37.56 1.71
N PRO A 664 8.72 38.03 0.57
CA PRO A 664 8.58 39.44 0.17
C PRO A 664 7.11 39.86 -0.02
N TRP A 665 6.30 38.96 -0.58
CA TRP A 665 4.87 39.19 -0.75
C TRP A 665 4.12 39.20 0.59
N LEU A 666 4.54 38.36 1.53
CA LEU A 666 3.95 38.32 2.87
C LEU A 666 4.25 39.61 3.65
N GLU A 667 5.49 40.11 3.59
CA GLU A 667 5.87 41.38 4.24
C GLU A 667 5.06 42.56 3.71
N GLU A 668 4.90 42.66 2.39
CA GLU A 668 4.09 43.69 1.75
C GLU A 668 2.62 43.59 2.15
N SER A 669 2.08 42.37 2.24
CA SER A 669 0.67 42.14 2.57
C SER A 669 0.32 42.37 4.04
N LEU A 670 1.31 42.32 4.94
CA LEU A 670 1.11 42.50 6.39
C LEU A 670 1.25 43.95 6.86
N ARG A 671 1.89 44.82 6.07
CA ARG A 671 1.96 46.26 6.31
C ARG A 671 0.64 46.93 5.88
#